data_AF-A0AAF6BZ24-F1
#
_entry.id   AF-A0AAF6BZ24-F1
#
_cell.length_a   1.000
_cell.length_b   1.000
_cell.length_c   1.000
_cell.angle_alpha   90.00
_cell.angle_beta   90.00
_cell.angle_gamma   90.00
#
_symmetry.space_group_name_H-M   'P 1'
#
loop_
_entity.id
_entity.type
_entity.pdbx_description
1 polymer ?
#
loop_
_entity_poly.entity_id
_entity_poly.type
_entity_poly.pdbx_seq_one_letter_code
_entity_poly.pdbx_strand_id
1 'polypeptide(L)'
;MADGWTGICFGEEGSNIPSRTQVVQKFRQLGITRVRLYHTYQSTLQAFSNSGIQLTVGITNADIIKALSSVGSARSWVDRNIVPYGSSNIVAVTVGNEVFSSTANNLKNALLPSMKNLREALNQAGKSGIKVTTAHAFDVVTNTFPPSSGQFADTGRMQPLVNWLASVGSDFICNIYPYSTYMNSNGQITLQFGRLESGSVKDSNNGEIYTNLLAQRLDAVYAALGRLGQGNMRVVVGEIGWPTSGGTATDTDNARIHNQNLVNLARGGTPLKPNWGIQTYIFAMFDENQKAAGLEKSWGLYNPRNFQAKYTINFGNSPTLSNRITQGMRLSSGQFVMSKNEVYKFIMEADGNLVLYENGVTPLWASHTVCSASDGYFELLSDGNAVVYGGGVAHWTSNTLGRNDGAHRIDVEDDGNTVMYNEANQAIWATNTSSGSITQGMRLSSGQFVESKNRVYRFIMQADCNLVLYQTNVGHLWASNTAGCGLDGYMVLQYDGNAVVYAGGVARWASNTWGRNDGAHRIDVQDDGNAVMYNGANQAIWATNTSSGRITQGMRLSSGKFVESKNGAYRFIMQANCNLVLYQNNVGHLWASNTAGCGSDGYMVLQSDGNAVVYAGGVARWASKTWGRNDGAHRIDVQDDGNTVMYNEANKAIWATNTVGSRITQGMRLSSGKFVESKNRVYRFIMQADCNLVLYQTGVGPLWTSNTAGRGSDGYMELQSDGNAVVYGGGVALWASNTLGRNDGAHHIDVQDDGNTVMYNKANEAIWATNTSSGRITQGMRLSSGQFVESKNRVYRFIMQADCNLVLYHIGVGPLWASNTACSRRDGHMELQPDGNAVVYVGSVERWGLRSPADARWASNTWGRNDGAHRIDVQDDGNTVMYNEANEAIWATNTAGR
;
A
#
# COMPACT_ATOMS: atom_id res chain seq x y z
N MET A 1 13.73 17.78 31.15
CA MET A 1 12.60 16.85 30.93
C MET A 1 12.69 15.75 31.97
N ALA A 2 11.57 15.29 32.53
CA ALA A 2 11.54 14.21 33.51
C ALA A 2 11.98 12.87 32.88
N ASP A 3 12.58 11.98 33.67
CA ASP A 3 13.26 10.74 33.25
C ASP A 3 12.33 9.53 32.97
N GLY A 4 11.08 9.82 32.58
CA GLY A 4 10.00 8.84 32.44
C GLY A 4 10.02 8.10 31.11
N TRP A 5 9.49 6.88 31.10
CA TRP A 5 9.44 6.04 29.90
C TRP A 5 8.37 4.95 30.02
N THR A 6 7.92 4.46 28.87
CA THR A 6 7.00 3.33 28.76
C THR A 6 7.66 2.20 27.96
N GLY A 7 7.83 1.06 28.61
CA GLY A 7 8.22 -0.21 28.00
C GLY A 7 7.01 -1.14 27.85
N ILE A 8 7.25 -2.37 27.37
CA ILE A 8 6.21 -3.39 27.19
C ILE A 8 6.66 -4.73 27.79
N CYS A 9 5.76 -5.42 28.47
CA CYS A 9 5.95 -6.80 28.89
C CYS A 9 5.80 -7.75 27.70
N PHE A 10 6.78 -8.61 27.47
CA PHE A 10 6.67 -9.70 26.50
C PHE A 10 6.41 -11.01 27.24
N GLY A 11 5.13 -11.35 27.35
CA GLY A 11 4.66 -12.66 27.81
C GLY A 11 4.77 -13.70 26.70
N GLU A 12 5.18 -14.92 27.06
CA GLU A 12 5.44 -16.02 26.13
C GLU A 12 4.47 -17.21 26.31
N GLU A 13 3.40 -17.07 27.11
CA GLU A 13 2.41 -18.14 27.36
C GLU A 13 1.35 -18.22 26.25
N GLY A 14 1.82 -18.44 25.02
CA GLY A 14 0.97 -18.56 23.84
C GLY A 14 1.54 -19.52 22.82
N SER A 15 0.70 -20.44 22.32
CA SER A 15 1.06 -21.39 21.26
C SER A 15 1.14 -20.76 19.86
N ASN A 16 0.68 -19.51 19.71
CA ASN A 16 0.54 -18.79 18.47
C ASN A 16 1.44 -17.55 18.38
N ILE A 17 2.43 -17.42 19.27
CA ILE A 17 3.33 -16.25 19.31
C ILE A 17 4.30 -16.29 18.12
N PRO A 18 4.59 -15.15 17.47
CA PRO A 18 5.55 -15.07 16.36
C PRO A 18 6.97 -15.50 16.73
N SER A 19 7.85 -15.55 15.72
CA SER A 19 9.28 -15.73 15.98
C SER A 19 9.83 -14.55 16.79
N ARG A 20 10.80 -14.81 17.68
CA ARG A 20 11.35 -13.79 18.59
C ARG A 20 12.01 -12.65 17.82
N THR A 21 12.60 -12.94 16.67
CA THR A 21 13.14 -11.94 15.74
C THR A 21 12.07 -10.99 15.22
N GLN A 22 10.90 -11.49 14.82
CA GLN A 22 9.79 -10.64 14.39
C GLN A 22 9.26 -9.78 15.53
N VAL A 23 9.20 -10.32 16.75
CA VAL A 23 8.80 -9.56 17.94
C VAL A 23 9.78 -8.42 18.22
N VAL A 24 11.08 -8.67 18.16
CA VAL A 24 12.13 -7.64 18.30
C VAL A 24 12.02 -6.56 17.22
N GLN A 25 11.78 -6.96 15.96
CA GLN A 25 11.54 -6.02 14.87
C GLN A 25 10.31 -5.15 15.14
N LYS A 26 9.23 -5.73 15.65
CA LYS A 26 8.03 -4.98 16.02
C LYS A 26 8.30 -3.98 17.14
N PHE A 27 9.03 -4.36 18.20
CA PHE A 27 9.42 -3.41 19.25
C PHE A 27 10.24 -2.23 18.69
N ARG A 28 11.18 -2.50 17.78
CA ARG A 28 11.96 -1.45 17.11
C ARG A 28 11.07 -0.52 16.27
N GLN A 29 10.13 -1.06 15.50
CA GLN A 29 9.16 -0.28 14.72
C GLN A 29 8.31 0.64 15.60
N LEU A 30 7.97 0.20 16.80
CA LEU A 30 7.19 0.96 17.77
C LEU A 30 8.04 1.95 18.60
N GLY A 31 9.36 2.03 18.37
CA GLY A 31 10.25 2.88 19.15
C GLY A 31 10.37 2.47 20.62
N ILE A 32 10.09 1.20 20.94
CA ILE A 32 10.15 0.66 22.29
C ILE A 32 11.61 0.34 22.64
N THR A 33 12.12 1.02 23.65
CA THR A 33 13.51 0.89 24.10
C THR A 33 13.65 0.00 25.32
N ARG A 34 12.55 -0.44 25.94
CA ARG A 34 12.56 -1.26 27.17
C ARG A 34 11.53 -2.38 27.10
N VAL A 35 11.96 -3.60 27.40
CA VAL A 35 11.10 -4.79 27.44
C VAL A 35 11.31 -5.57 28.74
N ARG A 36 10.22 -6.03 29.33
CA ARG A 36 10.24 -6.93 30.49
C ARG A 36 9.96 -8.36 30.06
N LEU A 37 10.83 -9.28 30.47
CA LEU A 37 10.74 -10.72 30.24
C LEU A 37 10.56 -11.45 31.57
N TYR A 38 9.72 -12.48 31.62
CA TYR A 38 9.45 -13.27 32.83
C TYR A 38 10.39 -14.47 32.99
N HIS A 39 11.14 -14.78 31.93
CA HIS A 39 12.05 -15.91 31.83
C HIS A 39 13.37 -15.48 31.19
N THR A 40 14.32 -16.42 31.18
CA THR A 40 15.63 -16.29 30.52
C THR A 40 15.76 -17.32 29.39
N TYR A 41 14.71 -17.47 28.57
CA TYR A 41 14.77 -18.36 27.42
C TYR A 41 15.88 -17.91 26.47
N GLN A 42 16.81 -18.83 26.21
CA GLN A 42 18.01 -18.56 25.43
C GLN A 42 17.68 -18.03 24.03
N SER A 43 16.67 -18.58 23.37
CA SER A 43 16.20 -18.13 22.05
C SER A 43 15.67 -16.70 22.07
N THR A 44 14.97 -16.29 23.14
CA THR A 44 14.50 -14.92 23.33
C THR A 44 15.68 -13.98 23.56
N LEU A 45 16.57 -14.30 24.50
CA LEU A 45 17.75 -13.46 24.79
C LEU A 45 18.69 -13.32 23.57
N GLN A 46 18.86 -14.39 22.79
CA GLN A 46 19.61 -14.38 21.53
C GLN A 46 18.98 -13.41 20.52
N ALA A 47 17.65 -13.45 20.34
CA ALA A 47 16.95 -12.56 19.42
C ALA A 47 17.06 -11.08 19.81
N PHE A 48 17.06 -10.78 21.11
CA PHE A 48 17.23 -9.43 21.61
C PHE A 48 18.70 -8.96 21.62
N SER A 49 19.68 -9.85 21.46
CA SER A 49 21.11 -9.49 21.46
C SER A 49 21.41 -8.49 20.34
N ASN A 50 22.19 -7.44 20.65
CA ASN A 50 22.44 -6.30 19.74
C ASN A 50 21.17 -5.55 19.27
N SER A 51 20.09 -5.74 20.03
CA SER A 51 18.87 -4.95 20.19
C SER A 51 18.93 -3.45 19.98
N GLY A 52 19.71 -2.82 20.87
CA GLY A 52 19.42 -1.47 21.34
C GLY A 52 18.26 -1.41 22.35
N ILE A 53 17.52 -2.51 22.55
CA ILE A 53 16.41 -2.62 23.51
C ILE A 53 16.97 -3.11 24.85
N GLN A 54 16.69 -2.36 25.91
CA GLN A 54 17.05 -2.70 27.28
C GLN A 54 16.05 -3.72 27.85
N LEU A 55 16.56 -4.70 28.59
CA LEU A 55 15.82 -5.84 29.11
C LEU A 55 15.86 -5.87 30.63
N THR A 56 14.67 -5.97 31.23
CA THR A 56 14.49 -6.50 32.59
C THR A 56 14.10 -7.96 32.45
N VAL A 57 14.92 -8.89 32.95
CA VAL A 57 14.70 -10.34 32.78
C VAL A 57 14.36 -11.03 34.11
N GLY A 58 13.47 -12.02 34.06
CA GLY A 58 12.99 -12.72 35.25
C GLY A 58 13.60 -14.09 35.48
N ILE A 59 13.84 -14.41 36.75
CA ILE A 59 13.88 -15.80 37.22
C ILE A 59 12.52 -16.16 37.83
N THR A 60 11.99 -17.32 37.45
CA THR A 60 10.65 -17.76 37.87
C THR A 60 10.61 -18.09 39.35
N ASN A 61 9.44 -17.96 39.97
CA ASN A 61 9.23 -18.33 41.38
C ASN A 61 9.65 -19.79 41.67
N ALA A 62 9.45 -20.71 40.73
CA ALA A 62 9.82 -22.11 40.88
C ALA A 62 11.34 -22.34 40.90
N ASP A 63 12.10 -21.47 40.23
CA ASP A 63 13.55 -21.64 40.07
C ASP A 63 14.37 -20.94 41.16
N ILE A 64 13.80 -19.97 41.89
CA ILE A 64 14.52 -19.13 42.87
C ILE A 64 15.37 -19.98 43.83
N ILE A 65 14.74 -20.90 44.56
CA ILE A 65 15.42 -21.67 45.62
C ILE A 65 16.49 -22.56 44.99
N LYS A 66 16.20 -23.21 43.86
CA LYS A 66 17.14 -24.13 43.21
C LYS A 66 18.34 -23.37 42.63
N ALA A 67 18.08 -22.34 41.84
CA ALA A 67 19.10 -21.63 41.09
C ALA A 67 19.91 -20.65 41.94
N LEU A 68 19.33 -20.09 43.01
CA LEU A 68 19.94 -19.01 43.80
C LEU A 68 20.17 -19.38 45.27
N SER A 69 20.14 -20.67 45.62
CA SER A 69 20.40 -21.21 46.96
C SER A 69 21.76 -20.82 47.54
N SER A 70 22.76 -20.62 46.69
CA SER A 70 24.13 -20.23 47.06
C SER A 70 24.72 -19.33 45.98
N VAL A 71 25.81 -18.63 46.30
CA VAL A 71 26.57 -17.84 45.31
C VAL A 71 27.06 -18.73 44.16
N GLY A 72 27.50 -19.97 44.41
CA GLY A 72 27.95 -20.89 43.36
C GLY A 72 26.83 -21.36 42.41
N SER A 73 25.65 -21.66 42.97
CA SER A 73 24.45 -21.97 42.17
C SER A 73 24.03 -20.76 41.34
N ALA A 74 23.98 -19.58 41.97
CA ALA A 74 23.64 -18.32 41.31
C ALA A 74 24.65 -17.98 40.22
N ARG A 75 25.94 -18.26 40.45
CA ARG A 75 27.00 -18.10 39.46
C ARG A 75 26.79 -18.99 38.24
N SER A 76 26.47 -20.25 38.46
CA SER A 76 26.13 -21.19 37.38
C SER A 76 24.93 -20.71 36.56
N TRP A 77 23.94 -20.09 37.22
CA TRP A 77 22.79 -19.48 36.54
C TRP A 77 23.21 -18.25 35.73
N VAL A 78 24.04 -17.36 36.28
CA VAL A 78 24.55 -16.15 35.61
C VAL A 78 25.37 -16.52 34.36
N ASP A 79 26.28 -17.49 34.48
CA ASP A 79 27.13 -17.94 33.37
C ASP A 79 26.31 -18.53 32.22
N ARG A 80 25.16 -19.14 32.51
CA ARG A 80 24.27 -19.73 31.51
C ARG A 80 23.32 -18.71 30.86
N ASN A 81 22.80 -17.78 31.66
CA ASN A 81 21.64 -16.98 31.26
C ASN A 81 21.95 -15.49 31.04
N ILE A 82 23.08 -14.99 31.52
CA ILE A 82 23.44 -13.57 31.44
C ILE A 82 24.71 -13.37 30.63
N VAL A 83 25.79 -14.10 30.96
CA VAL A 83 27.11 -13.92 30.33
C VAL A 83 27.08 -14.04 28.80
N PRO A 84 26.36 -15.01 28.18
CA PRO A 84 26.40 -15.21 26.73
C PRO A 84 25.78 -14.08 25.89
N TYR A 85 24.86 -13.29 26.45
CA TYR A 85 24.00 -12.38 25.69
C TYR A 85 24.44 -10.91 25.73
N GLY A 86 25.70 -10.67 26.12
CA GLY A 86 26.31 -9.35 26.18
C GLY A 86 25.78 -8.46 27.33
N SER A 87 26.60 -7.52 27.79
CA SER A 87 26.21 -6.56 28.84
C SER A 87 25.33 -5.41 28.34
N SER A 88 25.12 -5.27 27.02
CA SER A 88 24.55 -4.05 26.43
C SER A 88 23.02 -3.96 26.50
N ASN A 89 22.31 -5.07 26.69
CA ASN A 89 20.84 -5.06 26.69
C ASN A 89 20.23 -5.41 28.05
N ILE A 90 20.78 -6.33 28.85
CA ILE A 90 20.18 -6.68 30.16
C ILE A 90 20.55 -5.62 31.20
N VAL A 91 19.57 -4.87 31.71
CA VAL A 91 19.76 -3.79 32.68
C VAL A 91 19.34 -4.17 34.10
N ALA A 92 18.45 -5.15 34.24
CA ALA A 92 17.98 -5.63 35.54
C ALA A 92 17.57 -7.11 35.49
N VAL A 93 17.68 -7.78 36.64
CA VAL A 93 17.13 -9.12 36.87
C VAL A 93 16.09 -9.05 38.00
N THR A 94 14.86 -9.48 37.72
CA THR A 94 13.81 -9.65 38.73
C THR A 94 13.85 -11.06 39.30
N VAL A 95 14.10 -11.17 40.61
CA VAL A 95 14.04 -12.43 41.37
C VAL A 95 12.59 -12.72 41.75
N GLY A 96 11.92 -13.50 40.91
CA GLY A 96 10.50 -13.80 41.05
C GLY A 96 9.57 -12.69 40.59
N ASN A 97 8.28 -13.04 40.57
CA ASN A 97 7.15 -12.15 40.32
C ASN A 97 6.10 -12.41 41.39
N GLU A 98 5.69 -11.37 42.11
CA GLU A 98 4.63 -11.40 43.13
C GLU A 98 4.87 -12.44 44.24
N VAL A 99 6.13 -12.64 44.63
CA VAL A 99 6.54 -13.68 45.60
C VAL A 99 5.82 -13.55 46.95
N PHE A 100 5.58 -12.33 47.41
CA PHE A 100 4.89 -12.11 48.70
C PHE A 100 3.38 -12.35 48.66
N SER A 101 2.78 -12.43 47.46
CA SER A 101 1.38 -12.86 47.25
C SER A 101 1.24 -14.39 47.25
N SER A 102 2.34 -15.13 47.12
CA SER A 102 2.35 -16.59 47.21
C SER A 102 1.87 -17.09 48.59
N THR A 103 1.34 -18.31 48.67
CA THR A 103 1.08 -18.98 49.95
C THR A 103 2.33 -19.68 50.51
N ALA A 104 3.40 -19.82 49.71
CA ALA A 104 4.60 -20.57 50.07
C ALA A 104 5.58 -19.75 50.93
N ASN A 105 5.54 -19.94 52.26
CA ASN A 105 6.40 -19.21 53.20
C ASN A 105 7.90 -19.45 53.00
N ASN A 106 8.30 -20.66 52.57
CA ASN A 106 9.69 -20.96 52.24
C ASN A 106 10.20 -20.07 51.10
N LEU A 107 9.38 -19.84 50.08
CA LEU A 107 9.71 -18.96 48.96
C LEU A 107 9.84 -17.50 49.40
N LYS A 108 8.89 -17.00 50.21
CA LYS A 108 8.96 -15.64 50.77
C LYS A 108 10.24 -15.41 51.57
N ASN A 109 10.60 -16.37 52.42
CA ASN A 109 11.79 -16.29 53.27
C ASN A 109 13.09 -16.42 52.47
N ALA A 110 13.09 -17.17 51.36
CA ALA A 110 14.25 -17.34 50.50
C ALA A 110 14.55 -16.14 49.59
N LEU A 111 13.60 -15.22 49.39
CA LEU A 111 13.70 -14.14 48.41
C LEU A 111 14.93 -13.24 48.61
N LEU A 112 15.05 -12.59 49.78
CA LEU A 112 16.16 -11.66 50.04
C LEU A 112 17.53 -12.36 50.03
N PRO A 113 17.74 -13.53 50.67
CA PRO A 113 18.98 -14.29 50.53
C PRO A 113 19.32 -14.64 49.07
N SER A 114 18.33 -15.05 48.28
CA SER A 114 18.53 -15.38 46.86
C SER A 114 18.95 -14.17 46.03
N MET A 115 18.36 -13.00 46.29
CA MET A 115 18.75 -11.73 45.65
C MET A 115 20.19 -11.34 45.99
N LYS A 116 20.62 -11.54 47.24
CA LYS A 116 22.01 -11.31 47.67
C LYS A 116 22.99 -12.25 46.96
N ASN A 117 22.66 -13.53 46.87
CA ASN A 117 23.48 -14.52 46.15
C ASN A 117 23.62 -14.17 44.67
N LEU A 118 22.52 -13.75 44.01
CA LEU A 118 22.54 -13.33 42.62
C LEU A 118 23.38 -12.07 42.41
N ARG A 119 23.27 -11.08 43.30
CA ARG A 119 24.07 -9.85 43.23
C ARG A 119 25.56 -10.16 43.31
N GLU A 120 25.96 -11.03 44.23
CA GLU A 120 27.36 -11.44 44.36
C GLU A 120 27.84 -12.23 43.14
N ALA A 121 27.02 -13.15 42.61
CA ALA A 121 27.33 -13.87 41.38
C ALA A 121 27.54 -12.94 40.17
N LEU A 122 26.71 -11.89 40.04
CA LEU A 122 26.87 -10.87 39.00
C LEU A 122 28.14 -10.04 39.20
N ASN A 123 28.50 -9.69 40.44
CA ASN A 123 29.76 -9.00 40.74
C ASN A 123 30.96 -9.84 40.31
N GLN A 124 30.99 -11.13 40.69
CA GLN A 124 32.04 -12.06 40.31
C GLN A 124 32.13 -12.23 38.78
N ALA A 125 31.04 -12.03 38.05
CA ALA A 125 30.99 -12.14 36.59
C ALA A 125 31.41 -10.86 35.85
N GLY A 126 31.79 -9.81 36.59
CA GLY A 126 32.07 -8.49 36.01
C GLY A 126 30.80 -7.82 35.44
N LYS A 127 29.62 -8.16 35.98
CA LYS A 127 28.30 -7.66 35.56
C LYS A 127 27.61 -6.83 36.65
N SER A 128 28.38 -6.15 37.50
CA SER A 128 27.89 -5.33 38.62
C SER A 128 26.94 -4.19 38.22
N GLY A 129 26.98 -3.76 36.96
CA GLY A 129 26.05 -2.76 36.40
C GLY A 129 24.61 -3.25 36.22
N ILE A 130 24.35 -4.56 36.29
CA ILE A 130 23.00 -5.12 36.21
C ILE A 130 22.33 -5.03 37.58
N LYS A 131 21.17 -4.37 37.64
CA LYS A 131 20.39 -4.25 38.88
C LYS A 131 19.77 -5.60 39.27
N VAL A 132 19.72 -5.90 40.56
CA VAL A 132 18.96 -7.04 41.10
C VAL A 132 17.77 -6.51 41.88
N THR A 133 16.57 -6.90 41.49
CA THR A 133 15.33 -6.46 42.12
C THR A 133 14.32 -7.61 42.15
N THR A 134 13.08 -7.35 42.56
CA THR A 134 11.95 -8.28 42.52
C THR A 134 10.69 -7.47 42.21
N ALA A 135 9.73 -8.09 41.53
CA ALA A 135 8.46 -7.44 41.21
C ALA A 135 7.40 -7.87 42.22
N HIS A 136 6.75 -6.88 42.84
CA HIS A 136 5.70 -7.10 43.83
C HIS A 136 4.32 -6.87 43.21
N ALA A 137 3.31 -7.65 43.63
CA ALA A 137 1.93 -7.24 43.42
C ALA A 137 1.64 -6.01 44.29
N PHE A 138 0.60 -5.24 43.96
CA PHE A 138 0.22 -4.07 44.74
C PHE A 138 -0.22 -4.39 46.18
N ASP A 139 -0.59 -5.64 46.46
CA ASP A 139 -1.03 -6.12 47.79
C ASP A 139 0.03 -6.03 48.89
N VAL A 140 1.30 -5.80 48.53
CA VAL A 140 2.36 -5.52 49.51
C VAL A 140 2.16 -4.20 50.23
N VAL A 141 1.31 -3.31 49.71
CA VAL A 141 0.91 -2.04 50.33
C VAL A 141 -0.53 -2.12 50.81
N THR A 142 -0.74 -1.72 52.06
CA THR A 142 -2.05 -1.57 52.70
C THR A 142 -2.32 -0.11 53.07
N ASN A 143 -3.53 0.21 53.55
CA ASN A 143 -3.99 1.55 53.89
C ASN A 143 -3.79 2.56 52.75
N THR A 144 -4.18 2.15 51.54
CA THR A 144 -3.85 2.83 50.28
C THR A 144 -4.75 4.02 49.94
N PHE A 145 -5.73 4.33 50.79
CA PHE A 145 -6.55 5.54 50.68
C PHE A 145 -6.79 6.18 52.06
N PRO A 146 -6.49 7.48 52.25
CA PRO A 146 -5.81 8.34 51.27
C PRO A 146 -4.36 7.88 51.01
N PRO A 147 -3.75 8.17 49.84
CA PRO A 147 -2.43 7.64 49.46
C PRO A 147 -1.31 7.85 50.49
N SER A 148 -1.30 9.01 51.15
CA SER A 148 -0.34 9.32 52.23
C SER A 148 -0.36 8.33 53.40
N SER A 149 -1.43 7.56 53.59
CA SER A 149 -1.54 6.51 54.60
C SER A 149 -0.86 5.19 54.21
N GLY A 150 -0.39 5.06 52.97
CA GLY A 150 0.21 3.85 52.44
C GLY A 150 1.33 3.32 53.34
N GLN A 151 1.31 2.01 53.62
CA GLN A 151 2.33 1.30 54.40
C GLN A 151 2.47 -0.16 53.94
N PHE A 152 3.61 -0.79 54.19
CA PHE A 152 3.80 -2.19 53.81
C PHE A 152 2.99 -3.13 54.70
N ALA A 153 2.28 -4.08 54.08
CA ALA A 153 1.46 -5.07 54.77
C ALA A 153 2.29 -6.01 55.66
N ASP A 154 3.50 -6.37 55.23
CA ASP A 154 4.48 -7.14 56.00
C ASP A 154 5.78 -6.33 56.12
N THR A 155 5.82 -5.42 57.09
CA THR A 155 7.00 -4.59 57.35
C THR A 155 8.22 -5.43 57.75
N GLY A 156 8.02 -6.59 58.40
CA GLY A 156 9.10 -7.47 58.84
C GLY A 156 9.94 -8.03 57.68
N ARG A 157 9.30 -8.35 56.55
CA ARG A 157 10.00 -8.78 55.33
C ARG A 157 10.36 -7.61 54.40
N MET A 158 9.50 -6.59 54.30
CA MET A 158 9.71 -5.48 53.38
C MET A 158 10.85 -4.56 53.80
N GLN A 159 10.98 -4.23 55.08
CA GLN A 159 12.05 -3.34 55.57
C GLN A 159 13.46 -3.84 55.23
N PRO A 160 13.87 -5.08 55.55
CA PRO A 160 15.21 -5.54 55.20
C PRO A 160 15.43 -5.64 53.69
N LEU A 161 14.39 -5.96 52.91
CA LEU A 161 14.48 -6.01 51.45
C LEU A 161 14.67 -4.62 50.85
N VAL A 162 13.84 -3.66 51.23
CA VAL A 162 13.88 -2.27 50.78
C VAL A 162 15.20 -1.60 51.17
N ASN A 163 15.67 -1.79 52.40
CA ASN A 163 16.98 -1.28 52.82
C ASN A 163 18.12 -1.88 52.00
N TRP A 164 18.02 -3.17 51.66
CA TRP A 164 19.02 -3.81 50.84
C TRP A 164 19.00 -3.28 49.39
N LEU A 165 17.83 -3.13 48.78
CA LEU A 165 17.70 -2.52 47.44
C LEU A 165 18.35 -1.13 47.39
N ALA A 166 18.07 -0.29 48.41
CA ALA A 166 18.68 1.02 48.55
C ALA A 166 20.22 0.93 48.67
N SER A 167 20.73 -0.01 49.47
CA SER A 167 22.18 -0.19 49.67
C SER A 167 22.94 -0.59 48.40
N VAL A 168 22.27 -1.22 47.42
CA VAL A 168 22.88 -1.67 46.16
C VAL A 168 22.48 -0.78 44.97
N GLY A 169 21.76 0.32 45.20
CA GLY A 169 21.29 1.26 44.18
C GLY A 169 20.29 0.66 43.19
N SER A 170 19.45 -0.27 43.66
CA SER A 170 18.42 -0.93 42.84
C SER A 170 17.04 -0.27 42.99
N ASP A 171 16.16 -0.53 42.03
CA ASP A 171 14.82 0.05 41.97
C ASP A 171 13.81 -0.87 42.66
N PHE A 172 12.71 -0.29 43.14
CA PHE A 172 11.54 -1.03 43.61
C PHE A 172 10.59 -1.28 42.43
N ILE A 173 10.17 -2.53 42.19
CA ILE A 173 9.21 -2.83 41.14
C ILE A 173 7.87 -3.24 41.75
N CYS A 174 6.79 -2.56 41.34
CA CYS A 174 5.42 -2.88 41.75
C CYS A 174 4.52 -2.99 40.51
N ASN A 175 3.81 -4.11 40.39
CA ASN A 175 2.73 -4.28 39.43
C ASN A 175 1.51 -3.50 39.94
N ILE A 176 0.97 -2.59 39.12
CA ILE A 176 -0.16 -1.73 39.49
C ILE A 176 -1.22 -1.85 38.41
N TYR A 177 -2.37 -2.41 38.77
CA TYR A 177 -3.50 -2.61 37.87
C TYR A 177 -4.70 -1.75 38.27
N PRO A 178 -4.87 -0.56 37.66
CA PRO A 178 -6.05 0.28 37.86
C PRO A 178 -7.37 -0.43 37.54
N TYR A 179 -7.41 -1.33 36.55
CA TYR A 179 -8.57 -2.17 36.26
C TYR A 179 -9.00 -3.01 37.47
N SER A 180 -8.09 -3.77 38.07
CA SER A 180 -8.38 -4.61 39.25
C SER A 180 -8.84 -3.76 40.42
N THR A 181 -8.25 -2.58 40.58
CA THR A 181 -8.65 -1.62 41.61
C THR A 181 -10.07 -1.11 41.39
N TYR A 182 -10.41 -0.73 40.15
CA TYR A 182 -11.75 -0.30 39.76
C TYR A 182 -12.79 -1.39 40.05
N MET A 183 -12.53 -2.61 39.61
CA MET A 183 -13.43 -3.75 39.81
C MET A 183 -13.65 -4.06 41.30
N ASN A 184 -12.60 -3.96 42.12
CA ASN A 184 -12.69 -4.26 43.55
C ASN A 184 -13.20 -3.07 44.40
N SER A 185 -13.47 -1.92 43.79
CA SER A 185 -13.90 -0.71 44.52
C SER A 185 -15.38 -0.67 44.89
N ASN A 186 -16.18 -1.65 44.44
CA ASN A 186 -17.64 -1.66 44.62
C ASN A 186 -18.32 -0.34 44.22
N GLY A 187 -17.85 0.29 43.13
CA GLY A 187 -18.41 1.53 42.58
C GLY A 187 -17.84 2.83 43.17
N GLN A 188 -16.90 2.75 44.13
CA GLN A 188 -16.25 3.95 44.69
C GLN A 188 -15.28 4.62 43.71
N ILE A 189 -14.72 3.87 42.77
CA ILE A 189 -13.86 4.39 41.71
C ILE A 189 -14.66 4.46 40.42
N THR A 190 -14.67 5.63 39.79
CA THR A 190 -15.31 5.80 38.48
C THR A 190 -14.48 5.16 37.38
N LEU A 191 -15.14 4.72 36.31
CA LEU A 191 -14.45 4.15 35.15
C LEU A 191 -13.43 5.14 34.55
N GLN A 192 -13.78 6.43 34.47
CA GLN A 192 -12.89 7.49 33.99
C GLN A 192 -11.58 7.57 34.79
N PHE A 193 -11.68 7.56 36.11
CA PHE A 193 -10.51 7.60 36.99
C PHE A 193 -9.64 6.34 36.84
N GLY A 194 -10.28 5.17 36.69
CA GLY A 194 -9.61 3.90 36.40
C GLY A 194 -8.90 3.87 35.03
N ARG A 195 -9.52 4.44 34.00
CA ARG A 195 -8.96 4.60 32.64
C ARG A 195 -7.91 5.73 32.55
N LEU A 196 -7.49 6.27 33.70
CA LEU A 196 -6.47 7.32 33.80
C LEU A 196 -6.85 8.63 33.08
N GLU A 197 -8.14 8.88 32.92
CA GLU A 197 -8.65 10.18 32.48
C GLU A 197 -8.63 11.17 33.65
N SER A 198 -8.94 12.44 33.36
CA SER A 198 -8.98 13.49 34.38
C SER A 198 -9.99 13.18 35.49
N GLY A 199 -9.52 13.18 36.74
CA GLY A 199 -10.32 13.19 37.94
C GLY A 199 -9.80 14.23 38.95
N SER A 200 -10.40 14.24 40.14
CA SER A 200 -9.99 15.13 41.23
C SER A 200 -10.31 14.47 42.56
N VAL A 201 -9.39 13.64 43.06
CA VAL A 201 -9.51 12.98 44.37
C VAL A 201 -8.50 13.59 45.33
N LYS A 202 -8.99 14.24 46.38
CA LYS A 202 -8.14 14.90 47.40
C LYS A 202 -7.71 13.92 48.48
N ASP A 203 -6.42 13.91 48.80
CA ASP A 203 -5.87 13.25 49.98
C ASP A 203 -6.18 14.08 51.24
N SER A 204 -6.85 13.47 52.21
CA SER A 204 -7.32 14.17 53.41
C SER A 204 -6.20 14.56 54.37
N ASN A 205 -5.03 13.91 54.31
CA ASN A 205 -3.96 14.13 55.28
C ASN A 205 -2.98 15.22 54.84
N ASN A 206 -2.69 15.32 53.53
CA ASN A 206 -1.70 16.27 53.01
C ASN A 206 -2.29 17.27 51.99
N GLY A 207 -3.54 17.11 51.57
CA GLY A 207 -4.22 18.02 50.68
C GLY A 207 -3.90 17.84 49.19
N GLU A 208 -3.03 16.89 48.83
CA GLU A 208 -2.66 16.60 47.44
C GLU A 208 -3.87 16.15 46.62
N ILE A 209 -3.92 16.57 45.35
CA ILE A 209 -5.02 16.24 44.44
C ILE A 209 -4.53 15.27 43.38
N TYR A 210 -5.15 14.09 43.37
CA TYR A 210 -4.86 13.04 42.41
C TYR A 210 -5.81 13.11 41.24
N THR A 211 -5.25 13.31 40.05
CA THR A 211 -6.01 13.43 38.81
C THR A 211 -6.21 12.11 38.09
N ASN A 212 -5.53 11.04 38.49
CA ASN A 212 -5.69 9.71 37.92
C ASN A 212 -5.36 8.62 38.94
N LEU A 213 -5.88 7.40 38.73
CA LEU A 213 -5.72 6.28 39.66
C LEU A 213 -4.28 5.75 39.74
N LEU A 214 -3.49 5.88 38.67
CA LEU A 214 -2.08 5.47 38.67
C LEU A 214 -1.28 6.30 39.68
N ALA A 215 -1.38 7.63 39.62
CA ALA A 215 -0.69 8.52 40.54
C ALA A 215 -1.10 8.25 42.00
N GLN A 216 -2.41 8.02 42.24
CA GLN A 216 -2.93 7.68 43.56
C GLN A 216 -2.30 6.39 44.12
N ARG A 217 -2.20 5.34 43.30
CA ARG A 217 -1.64 4.05 43.72
C ARG A 217 -0.13 4.12 43.87
N LEU A 218 0.55 4.80 42.96
CA LEU A 218 2.00 4.96 43.01
C LEU A 218 2.46 5.78 44.23
N ASP A 219 1.73 6.83 44.60
CA ASP A 219 2.05 7.61 45.80
C ASP A 219 1.75 6.88 47.11
N ALA A 220 0.83 5.91 47.12
CA ALA A 220 0.68 4.99 48.25
C ALA A 220 1.93 4.10 48.42
N VAL A 221 2.58 3.69 47.32
CA VAL A 221 3.88 2.99 47.38
C VAL A 221 4.98 3.92 47.88
N TYR A 222 5.06 5.15 47.37
CA TYR A 222 6.05 6.13 47.86
C TYR A 222 5.85 6.48 49.34
N ALA A 223 4.62 6.58 49.82
CA ALA A 223 4.31 6.77 51.23
C ALA A 223 4.82 5.58 52.08
N ALA A 224 4.57 4.35 51.63
CA ALA A 224 5.05 3.14 52.30
C ALA A 224 6.59 3.10 52.37
N LEU A 225 7.26 3.43 51.27
CA LEU A 225 8.72 3.57 51.22
C LEU A 225 9.25 4.68 52.12
N GLY A 226 8.55 5.82 52.17
CA GLY A 226 8.89 6.95 53.03
C GLY A 226 8.89 6.59 54.51
N ARG A 227 7.92 5.78 54.96
CA ARG A 227 7.86 5.27 56.35
C ARG A 227 9.05 4.41 56.74
N LEU A 228 9.70 3.79 55.75
CA LEU A 228 10.92 3.00 55.94
C LEU A 228 12.21 3.83 55.79
N GLY A 229 12.10 5.15 55.60
CA GLY A 229 13.22 6.05 55.32
C GLY A 229 13.73 6.00 53.88
N GLN A 230 13.05 5.27 52.98
CA GLN A 230 13.47 5.07 51.58
C GLN A 230 12.56 5.80 50.58
N GLY A 231 11.99 6.94 50.97
CA GLY A 231 11.09 7.73 50.13
C GLY A 231 11.74 8.29 48.85
N ASN A 232 13.07 8.19 48.71
CA ASN A 232 13.81 8.58 47.50
C ASN A 232 14.20 7.37 46.61
N MET A 233 13.79 6.15 46.95
CA MET A 233 14.00 4.99 46.08
C MET A 233 13.08 5.10 44.85
N ARG A 234 13.62 4.83 43.65
CA ARG A 234 12.83 4.84 42.42
C ARG A 234 11.88 3.65 42.37
N VAL A 235 10.64 3.92 41.98
CA VAL A 235 9.61 2.90 41.74
C VAL A 235 9.40 2.75 40.24
N VAL A 236 9.52 1.53 39.74
CA VAL A 236 9.14 1.13 38.39
C VAL A 236 7.80 0.40 38.48
N VAL A 237 6.83 0.84 37.68
CA VAL A 237 5.56 0.14 37.51
C VAL A 237 5.81 -1.08 36.62
N GLY A 238 5.92 -2.24 37.25
CA GLY A 238 6.38 -3.47 36.63
C GLY A 238 5.42 -4.03 35.60
N GLU A 239 4.13 -3.82 35.82
CA GLU A 239 3.02 -4.21 34.95
C GLU A 239 1.88 -3.23 35.19
N ILE A 240 1.24 -2.80 34.12
CA ILE A 240 0.02 -2.00 34.13
C ILE A 240 -0.69 -2.18 32.79
N GLY A 241 -2.02 -2.20 32.81
CA GLY A 241 -2.82 -2.31 31.59
C GLY A 241 -4.31 -2.40 31.86
N TRP A 242 -5.06 -2.71 30.81
CA TRP A 242 -6.51 -2.91 30.86
C TRP A 242 -6.94 -3.99 29.85
N PRO A 243 -7.75 -4.99 30.24
CA PRO A 243 -8.09 -6.12 29.38
C PRO A 243 -9.19 -5.75 28.37
N THR A 244 -9.14 -6.33 27.17
CA THR A 244 -10.13 -6.06 26.10
C THR A 244 -11.35 -6.98 26.13
N SER A 245 -11.30 -8.05 26.90
CA SER A 245 -12.40 -9.02 27.00
C SER A 245 -12.27 -9.86 28.27
N GLY A 246 -13.32 -10.60 28.61
CA GLY A 246 -13.32 -11.57 29.71
C GLY A 246 -13.98 -11.08 30.99
N GLY A 247 -14.52 -9.85 31.04
CA GLY A 247 -15.27 -9.34 32.19
C GLY A 247 -15.95 -8.00 31.97
N THR A 248 -16.44 -7.39 33.06
CA THR A 248 -17.10 -6.07 33.06
C THR A 248 -16.12 -4.96 32.66
N ALA A 249 -16.60 -3.97 31.89
CA ALA A 249 -15.80 -2.85 31.41
C ALA A 249 -14.54 -3.27 30.61
N THR A 250 -14.59 -4.45 29.98
CA THR A 250 -13.52 -4.95 29.11
C THR A 250 -13.95 -4.82 27.64
N ASP A 251 -13.26 -3.94 26.92
CA ASP A 251 -13.42 -3.74 25.48
C ASP A 251 -12.16 -3.04 24.94
N THR A 252 -12.04 -2.94 23.62
CA THR A 252 -10.90 -2.31 22.96
C THR A 252 -10.81 -0.80 23.22
N ASP A 253 -11.93 -0.11 23.46
CA ASP A 253 -11.94 1.34 23.68
C ASP A 253 -11.44 1.70 25.07
N ASN A 254 -11.90 1.01 26.11
CA ASN A 254 -11.42 1.17 27.48
C ASN A 254 -9.94 0.84 27.56
N ALA A 255 -9.51 -0.23 26.90
CA ALA A 255 -8.10 -0.61 26.86
C ALA A 255 -7.24 0.42 26.12
N ARG A 256 -7.71 0.93 24.98
CA ARG A 256 -7.04 2.00 24.23
C ARG A 256 -6.91 3.28 25.04
N ILE A 257 -8.01 3.76 25.65
CA ILE A 257 -8.02 4.98 26.46
C ILE A 257 -7.05 4.84 27.63
N HIS A 258 -7.13 3.74 28.38
CA HIS A 258 -6.26 3.49 29.52
C HIS A 258 -4.78 3.47 29.13
N ASN A 259 -4.42 2.63 28.14
CA ASN A 259 -3.02 2.47 27.74
C ASN A 259 -2.45 3.73 27.05
N GLN A 260 -3.27 4.51 26.34
CA GLN A 260 -2.81 5.77 25.75
C GLN A 260 -2.57 6.83 26.82
N ASN A 261 -3.49 6.96 27.79
CA ASN A 261 -3.33 7.89 28.90
C ASN A 261 -2.12 7.52 29.76
N LEU A 262 -1.87 6.23 29.98
CA LEU A 262 -0.66 5.74 30.63
C LEU A 262 0.61 6.26 29.95
N VAL A 263 0.73 6.12 28.62
CA VAL A 263 1.90 6.65 27.88
C VAL A 263 2.02 8.15 28.08
N ASN A 264 0.92 8.89 27.96
CA ASN A 264 0.92 10.35 28.09
C ASN A 264 1.38 10.78 29.49
N LEU A 265 0.94 10.07 30.53
CA LEU A 265 1.28 10.33 31.92
C LEU A 265 2.72 9.91 32.28
N ALA A 266 3.31 8.95 31.56
CA ALA A 266 4.65 8.44 31.88
C ALA A 266 5.73 9.54 31.88
N ARG A 267 5.56 10.58 31.04
CA ARG A 267 6.47 11.74 30.97
C ARG A 267 6.28 12.74 32.11
N GLY A 268 5.14 12.67 32.82
CA GLY A 268 4.87 13.46 34.02
C GLY A 268 5.33 12.74 35.29
N GLY A 269 4.97 13.33 36.43
CA GLY A 269 5.17 12.72 37.74
C GLY A 269 3.86 12.51 38.48
N THR A 270 3.95 12.22 39.77
CA THR A 270 2.81 12.14 40.70
C THR A 270 2.76 13.36 41.60
N PRO A 271 1.65 13.62 42.32
CA PRO A 271 1.60 14.72 43.30
C PRO A 271 2.76 14.70 44.33
N LEU A 272 3.13 13.54 44.90
CA LEU A 272 4.27 13.45 45.81
C LEU A 272 5.63 13.53 45.10
N LYS A 273 5.69 13.17 43.82
CA LYS A 273 6.93 13.12 43.02
C LYS A 273 6.74 13.82 41.65
N PRO A 274 6.49 15.14 41.62
CA PRO A 274 6.05 15.83 40.40
C PRO A 274 7.15 15.94 39.33
N ASN A 275 8.42 15.93 39.75
CA ASN A 275 9.59 16.06 38.87
C ASN A 275 10.20 14.71 38.46
N TRP A 276 9.52 13.61 38.80
CA TRP A 276 10.03 12.26 38.65
C TRP A 276 9.21 11.57 37.58
N GLY A 277 9.83 11.31 36.43
CA GLY A 277 9.14 10.65 35.35
C GLY A 277 8.70 9.24 35.78
N ILE A 278 7.49 8.84 35.40
CA ILE A 278 6.97 7.53 35.74
C ILE A 278 7.56 6.50 34.77
N GLN A 279 8.18 5.46 35.33
CA GLN A 279 8.77 4.35 34.57
C GLN A 279 7.81 3.16 34.58
N THR A 280 7.33 2.72 33.42
CA THR A 280 6.24 1.74 33.34
C THR A 280 6.48 0.66 32.30
N TYR A 281 5.90 -0.53 32.51
CA TYR A 281 5.75 -1.53 31.47
C TYR A 281 4.27 -1.85 31.23
N ILE A 282 3.81 -1.69 29.99
CA ILE A 282 2.46 -2.12 29.60
C ILE A 282 2.40 -3.65 29.59
N PHE A 283 1.43 -4.22 30.28
CA PHE A 283 1.07 -5.62 30.21
C PHE A 283 -0.14 -5.79 29.26
N ALA A 284 0.02 -6.38 28.07
CA ALA A 284 1.24 -6.97 27.48
C ALA A 284 1.31 -6.83 25.95
N MET A 285 2.40 -7.30 25.33
CA MET A 285 2.57 -7.26 23.86
C MET A 285 1.48 -8.03 23.11
N PHE A 286 1.12 -9.23 23.56
CA PHE A 286 0.16 -10.12 22.91
C PHE A 286 -0.86 -10.68 23.89
N ASP A 287 -1.99 -11.11 23.34
CA ASP A 287 -2.92 -12.00 24.02
C ASP A 287 -2.27 -13.39 24.18
N GLU A 288 -2.29 -13.93 25.39
CA GLU A 288 -1.58 -15.16 25.77
C GLU A 288 -2.57 -16.32 25.91
N ASN A 289 -2.72 -17.12 24.85
CA ASN A 289 -3.81 -18.08 24.74
C ASN A 289 -3.70 -19.30 25.68
N GLN A 290 -2.54 -19.52 26.31
CA GLN A 290 -2.32 -20.59 27.29
C GLN A 290 -2.56 -20.14 28.74
N LYS A 291 -2.85 -18.86 28.99
CA LYS A 291 -3.28 -18.37 30.30
C LYS A 291 -4.64 -18.91 30.73
N ALA A 292 -4.99 -18.73 32.00
CA ALA A 292 -6.30 -19.09 32.54
C ALA A 292 -7.43 -18.44 31.72
N ALA A 293 -8.58 -19.13 31.61
CA ALA A 293 -9.72 -18.59 30.86
C ALA A 293 -10.28 -17.30 31.50
N GLY A 294 -10.83 -16.41 30.67
CA GLY A 294 -11.38 -15.12 31.10
C GLY A 294 -10.44 -13.96 30.78
N LEU A 295 -10.25 -13.06 31.75
CA LEU A 295 -9.49 -11.81 31.62
C LEU A 295 -8.04 -12.05 31.17
N GLU A 296 -7.40 -13.08 31.74
CA GLU A 296 -5.96 -13.35 31.57
C GLU A 296 -5.51 -13.61 30.13
N LYS A 297 -6.43 -13.95 29.22
CA LYS A 297 -6.12 -14.13 27.79
C LYS A 297 -6.16 -12.84 26.97
N SER A 298 -6.56 -11.71 27.55
CA SER A 298 -7.06 -10.54 26.79
C SER A 298 -6.33 -9.22 27.07
N TRP A 299 -5.10 -9.27 27.58
CA TRP A 299 -4.29 -8.09 27.94
C TRP A 299 -3.43 -7.54 26.80
N GLY A 300 -3.37 -8.23 25.66
CA GLY A 300 -2.48 -7.91 24.56
C GLY A 300 -2.84 -6.61 23.84
N LEU A 301 -1.81 -5.86 23.45
CA LEU A 301 -1.89 -4.76 22.49
C LEU A 301 -2.07 -5.26 21.05
N TYR A 302 -1.45 -6.40 20.71
CA TYR A 302 -1.41 -6.95 19.36
C TYR A 302 -1.94 -8.38 19.29
N ASN A 303 -2.49 -8.74 18.13
CA ASN A 303 -2.79 -10.12 17.80
C ASN A 303 -1.48 -10.87 17.49
N PRO A 304 -1.20 -12.01 18.15
CA PRO A 304 0.04 -12.75 17.94
C PRO A 304 0.14 -13.43 16.56
N ARG A 305 -0.95 -13.60 15.79
CA ARG A 305 -0.86 -14.25 14.47
C ARG A 305 -0.33 -13.35 13.35
N ASN A 306 -0.67 -12.07 13.39
CA ASN A 306 -0.44 -11.16 12.26
C ASN A 306 0.11 -9.78 12.68
N PHE A 307 0.44 -9.58 13.95
CA PHE A 307 0.87 -8.28 14.50
C PHE A 307 -0.14 -7.14 14.27
N GLN A 308 -1.41 -7.46 13.97
CA GLN A 308 -2.45 -6.46 13.88
C GLN A 308 -2.71 -5.89 15.27
N ALA A 309 -2.71 -4.56 15.38
CA ALA A 309 -3.06 -3.89 16.62
C ALA A 309 -4.53 -4.19 16.95
N LYS A 310 -4.81 -4.53 18.21
CA LYS A 310 -6.20 -4.59 18.70
C LYS A 310 -6.78 -3.19 18.86
N TYR A 311 -5.90 -2.22 19.10
CA TYR A 311 -6.17 -0.78 19.15
C TYR A 311 -4.83 -0.04 19.04
N THR A 312 -4.85 1.16 18.47
CA THR A 312 -3.62 1.94 18.24
C THR A 312 -3.20 2.67 19.52
N ILE A 313 -1.91 2.55 19.88
CA ILE A 313 -1.26 3.28 20.96
C ILE A 313 -0.07 4.05 20.38
N ASN A 314 -0.01 5.34 20.68
CA ASN A 314 1.16 6.16 20.41
C ASN A 314 2.09 6.16 21.62
N PHE A 315 3.29 5.61 21.46
CA PHE A 315 4.33 5.57 22.48
C PHE A 315 5.15 6.87 22.60
N GLY A 316 4.82 7.92 21.84
CA GLY A 316 5.50 9.22 21.85
C GLY A 316 6.91 9.20 21.26
N ASN A 317 7.43 8.01 20.94
CA ASN A 317 8.59 7.75 20.07
C ASN A 317 8.15 7.20 18.69
N SER A 318 6.86 6.86 18.55
CA SER A 318 6.18 6.84 17.26
C SER A 318 5.71 8.26 16.97
N PRO A 319 5.92 8.76 15.75
CA PRO A 319 5.65 10.16 15.45
C PRO A 319 4.14 10.50 15.30
N THR A 320 3.21 9.61 15.71
CA THR A 320 1.75 9.63 15.50
C THR A 320 0.90 10.01 16.74
N LEU A 321 0.56 11.28 16.98
CA LEU A 321 -0.14 11.84 18.15
C LEU A 321 -1.66 11.61 18.28
N SER A 322 -2.25 10.59 17.64
CA SER A 322 -3.70 10.45 17.37
C SER A 322 -4.17 11.20 16.12
N ASN A 323 -5.47 11.23 15.84
CA ASN A 323 -6.07 12.04 14.76
C ASN A 323 -6.57 13.40 15.23
N ARG A 324 -6.41 13.73 16.51
CA ARG A 324 -7.03 14.89 17.16
C ARG A 324 -6.02 15.69 17.97
N ILE A 325 -6.11 17.01 17.88
CA ILE A 325 -5.38 17.98 18.69
C ILE A 325 -6.41 18.76 19.50
N THR A 326 -6.31 18.78 20.82
CA THR A 326 -7.16 19.60 21.70
C THR A 326 -6.39 20.80 22.23
N GLN A 327 -7.10 21.76 22.80
CA GLN A 327 -6.47 22.93 23.42
C GLN A 327 -5.37 22.54 24.42
N GLY A 328 -4.25 23.28 24.39
CA GLY A 328 -3.03 23.02 25.18
C GLY A 328 -2.12 21.92 24.61
N MET A 329 -2.51 21.24 23.51
CA MET A 329 -1.63 20.29 22.83
C MET A 329 -0.67 20.99 21.86
N ARG A 330 0.56 20.47 21.80
CA ARG A 330 1.66 20.98 20.98
C ARG A 330 2.25 19.90 20.08
N LEU A 331 2.50 20.23 18.81
CA LEU A 331 3.36 19.47 17.91
C LEU A 331 4.73 20.15 17.84
N SER A 332 5.76 19.49 18.34
CA SER A 332 7.16 19.89 18.14
C SER A 332 7.69 19.33 16.83
N SER A 333 8.82 19.86 16.35
CA SER A 333 9.59 19.33 15.23
C SER A 333 9.63 17.79 15.18
N GLY A 334 9.17 17.22 14.07
CA GLY A 334 9.08 15.78 13.79
C GLY A 334 7.82 15.08 14.32
N GLN A 335 6.96 15.76 15.08
CA GLN A 335 5.71 15.20 15.59
C GLN A 335 4.55 15.44 14.64
N PHE A 336 3.63 14.48 14.53
CA PHE A 336 2.46 14.59 13.67
C PHE A 336 1.23 13.93 14.27
N VAL A 337 0.04 14.27 13.77
CA VAL A 337 -1.22 13.52 13.97
C VAL A 337 -1.61 12.82 12.67
N MET A 338 -2.27 11.68 12.75
CA MET A 338 -2.74 10.92 11.57
C MET A 338 -4.25 10.80 11.56
N SER A 339 -4.88 10.86 10.40
CA SER A 339 -6.26 10.39 10.22
C SER A 339 -6.45 8.97 10.77
N LYS A 340 -7.69 8.60 11.11
CA LYS A 340 -8.00 7.28 11.70
C LYS A 340 -7.71 6.14 10.73
N ASN A 341 -7.81 6.39 9.42
CA ASN A 341 -7.44 5.46 8.35
C ASN A 341 -5.92 5.42 8.05
N GLU A 342 -5.11 6.20 8.78
CA GLU A 342 -3.65 6.27 8.66
C GLU A 342 -3.13 6.71 7.28
N VAL A 343 -3.97 7.33 6.45
CA VAL A 343 -3.58 7.85 5.12
C VAL A 343 -3.02 9.26 5.21
N TYR A 344 -3.58 10.11 6.07
CA TYR A 344 -3.27 11.54 6.12
C TYR A 344 -2.48 11.91 7.37
N LYS A 345 -1.40 12.65 7.19
CA LYS A 345 -0.39 12.97 8.21
C LYS A 345 -0.25 14.48 8.35
N PHE A 346 -0.66 15.06 9.47
CA PHE A 346 -0.46 16.48 9.77
C PHE A 346 0.76 16.65 10.70
N ILE A 347 1.89 17.08 10.13
CA ILE A 347 3.23 17.05 10.73
C ILE A 347 3.82 18.45 10.91
N MET A 348 4.45 18.69 12.06
CA MET A 348 5.38 19.80 12.24
C MET A 348 6.76 19.35 11.77
N GLU A 349 7.21 19.84 10.62
CA GLU A 349 8.48 19.46 10.00
C GLU A 349 9.68 20.10 10.71
N ALA A 350 10.86 19.55 10.43
CA ALA A 350 12.10 19.96 11.09
C ALA A 350 12.55 21.39 10.73
N ASP A 351 12.08 21.92 9.62
CA ASP A 351 12.33 23.28 9.14
C ASP A 351 11.34 24.32 9.69
N GLY A 352 10.44 23.91 10.59
CA GLY A 352 9.44 24.79 11.17
C GLY A 352 8.20 25.00 10.29
N ASN A 353 7.98 24.16 9.28
CA ASN A 353 6.78 24.17 8.46
C ASN A 353 5.74 23.17 9.00
N LEU A 354 4.46 23.54 9.06
CA LEU A 354 3.37 22.65 9.43
C LEU A 354 2.68 22.16 8.15
N VAL A 355 2.68 20.85 7.91
CA VAL A 355 2.29 20.27 6.61
C VAL A 355 1.31 19.12 6.79
N LEU A 356 0.26 19.08 5.98
CA LEU A 356 -0.61 17.91 5.81
C LEU A 356 -0.13 17.09 4.62
N TYR A 357 0.17 15.81 4.81
CA TYR A 357 0.58 14.88 3.76
C TYR A 357 -0.47 13.78 3.56
N GLU A 358 -0.60 13.30 2.33
CA GLU A 358 -1.23 12.03 1.98
C GLU A 358 -0.15 10.94 1.78
N ASN A 359 -0.42 9.73 2.30
CA ASN A 359 0.48 8.58 2.29
C ASN A 359 1.90 8.90 2.82
N GLY A 360 2.00 9.93 3.66
CA GLY A 360 3.25 10.40 4.24
C GLY A 360 4.24 11.07 3.28
N VAL A 361 3.92 11.21 1.99
CA VAL A 361 4.84 11.70 0.93
C VAL A 361 4.28 12.83 0.06
N THR A 362 2.96 12.91 -0.13
CA THR A 362 2.35 13.91 -1.01
C THR A 362 1.78 15.07 -0.19
N PRO A 363 2.35 16.28 -0.23
CA PRO A 363 1.82 17.40 0.54
C PRO A 363 0.46 17.83 -0.03
N LEU A 364 -0.53 17.97 0.85
CA LEU A 364 -1.89 18.45 0.57
C LEU A 364 -2.06 19.92 0.95
N TRP A 365 -1.44 20.34 2.06
CA TRP A 365 -1.50 21.71 2.58
C TRP A 365 -0.24 22.01 3.39
N ALA A 366 0.20 23.27 3.42
CA ALA A 366 1.30 23.72 4.27
C ALA A 366 1.01 25.11 4.85
N SER A 367 1.53 25.38 6.06
CA SER A 367 1.50 26.72 6.66
C SER A 367 2.44 27.70 5.98
N HIS A 368 3.40 27.20 5.18
CA HIS A 368 4.46 27.97 4.51
C HIS A 368 5.32 28.77 5.50
N THR A 369 5.50 28.23 6.71
CA THR A 369 6.36 28.82 7.74
C THR A 369 7.78 28.28 7.60
N VAL A 370 8.77 29.12 7.88
CA VAL A 370 10.18 28.73 7.94
C VAL A 370 10.75 29.28 9.23
N CYS A 371 11.15 28.38 10.13
CA CYS A 371 11.73 28.72 11.42
C CYS A 371 13.12 28.09 11.55
N SER A 372 13.99 28.61 12.42
CA SER A 372 15.22 27.89 12.77
C SER A 372 14.89 26.51 13.33
N ALA A 373 15.53 25.47 12.80
CA ALA A 373 15.12 24.06 12.96
C ALA A 373 15.07 23.52 14.41
N SER A 374 15.59 24.24 15.40
CA SER A 374 15.71 23.75 16.78
C SER A 374 14.56 24.10 17.72
N ASP A 375 13.66 25.03 17.35
CA ASP A 375 12.65 25.57 18.29
C ASP A 375 11.25 25.76 17.70
N GLY A 376 11.03 25.38 16.44
CA GLY A 376 9.72 25.44 15.78
C GLY A 376 8.67 24.51 16.40
N TYR A 377 7.46 25.02 16.63
CA TYR A 377 6.33 24.21 17.09
C TYR A 377 4.97 24.75 16.68
N PHE A 378 3.98 23.86 16.64
CA PHE A 378 2.57 24.19 16.48
C PHE A 378 1.81 23.96 17.79
N GLU A 379 0.88 24.84 18.14
CA GLU A 379 0.05 24.71 19.35
C GLU A 379 -1.39 25.19 19.08
N LEU A 380 -2.37 24.45 19.58
CA LEU A 380 -3.75 24.95 19.73
C LEU A 380 -3.88 25.58 21.12
N LEU A 381 -3.96 26.90 21.19
CA LEU A 381 -4.02 27.66 22.44
C LEU A 381 -5.39 27.51 23.12
N SER A 382 -5.44 27.77 24.42
CA SER A 382 -6.68 27.74 25.21
C SER A 382 -7.70 28.80 24.83
N ASP A 383 -7.28 29.84 24.09
CA ASP A 383 -8.17 30.88 23.55
C ASP A 383 -8.83 30.46 22.21
N GLY A 384 -8.55 29.24 21.76
CA GLY A 384 -9.09 28.67 20.54
C GLY A 384 -8.41 29.14 19.25
N ASN A 385 -7.23 29.75 19.34
CA ASN A 385 -6.40 30.05 18.18
C ASN A 385 -5.28 29.01 18.01
N ALA A 386 -5.04 28.56 16.78
CA ALA A 386 -3.94 27.65 16.46
C ALA A 386 -2.77 28.44 15.87
N VAL A 387 -1.56 28.21 16.35
CA VAL A 387 -0.39 29.04 16.04
C VAL A 387 0.84 28.19 15.78
N VAL A 388 1.62 28.55 14.77
CA VAL A 388 2.99 28.05 14.56
C VAL A 388 3.98 29.09 15.08
N TYR A 389 4.87 28.67 15.97
CA TYR A 389 5.91 29.48 16.57
C TYR A 389 7.31 29.05 16.13
N GLY A 390 8.25 29.99 16.17
CA GLY A 390 9.69 29.79 16.00
C GLY A 390 10.46 30.97 16.62
N GLY A 391 11.48 30.72 17.44
CA GLY A 391 12.13 31.78 18.21
C GLY A 391 11.24 32.45 19.27
N GLY A 392 10.12 31.81 19.64
CA GLY A 392 9.08 32.44 20.48
C GLY A 392 8.19 33.45 19.75
N VAL A 393 8.37 33.63 18.43
CA VAL A 393 7.57 34.52 17.58
C VAL A 393 6.54 33.69 16.80
N ALA A 394 5.32 34.19 16.65
CA ALA A 394 4.28 33.55 15.84
C ALA A 394 4.55 33.79 14.35
N HIS A 395 4.63 32.72 13.55
CA HIS A 395 4.86 32.75 12.11
C HIS A 395 3.60 32.43 11.29
N TRP A 396 2.65 31.70 11.87
CA TRP A 396 1.34 31.44 11.28
C TRP A 396 0.27 31.35 12.35
N THR A 397 -0.95 31.75 12.02
CA THR A 397 -2.11 31.63 12.89
C THR A 397 -3.36 31.25 12.09
N SER A 398 -4.25 30.46 12.69
CA SER A 398 -5.54 30.07 12.11
C SER A 398 -6.55 31.20 12.07
N ASN A 399 -6.34 32.29 12.83
CA ASN A 399 -7.29 33.40 13.00
C ASN A 399 -8.69 32.93 13.43
N THR A 400 -8.75 31.88 14.25
CA THR A 400 -10.01 31.33 14.79
C THR A 400 -10.45 32.01 16.07
N LEU A 401 -9.58 32.84 16.67
CA LEU A 401 -9.90 33.65 17.84
C LEU A 401 -11.15 34.53 17.59
N GLY A 402 -12.16 34.40 18.46
CA GLY A 402 -13.39 35.20 18.40
C GLY A 402 -14.44 34.73 17.39
N ARG A 403 -14.21 33.65 16.65
CA ARG A 403 -15.23 33.02 15.78
C ARG A 403 -15.97 31.94 16.56
N ASN A 404 -17.17 32.25 17.06
CA ASN A 404 -18.05 31.33 17.80
C ASN A 404 -17.28 30.52 18.87
N ASP A 405 -16.78 31.18 19.92
CA ASP A 405 -15.99 30.62 21.03
C ASP A 405 -14.56 30.09 20.73
N GLY A 406 -14.15 30.05 19.45
CA GLY A 406 -12.79 29.64 19.06
C GLY A 406 -12.65 28.12 18.90
N ALA A 407 -11.49 27.65 18.45
CA ALA A 407 -11.29 26.22 18.20
C ALA A 407 -11.06 25.46 19.51
N HIS A 408 -11.94 24.52 19.82
CA HIS A 408 -11.79 23.60 20.95
C HIS A 408 -10.97 22.35 20.57
N ARG A 409 -11.02 21.96 19.28
CA ARG A 409 -10.21 20.85 18.76
C ARG A 409 -9.90 20.98 17.27
N ILE A 410 -8.93 20.21 16.82
CA ILE A 410 -8.55 20.00 15.42
C ILE A 410 -8.60 18.50 15.16
N ASP A 411 -9.29 18.09 14.10
CA ASP A 411 -9.37 16.71 13.65
C ASP A 411 -8.73 16.58 12.27
N VAL A 412 -7.81 15.63 12.11
CA VAL A 412 -7.39 15.13 10.80
C VAL A 412 -8.39 14.03 10.42
N GLU A 413 -9.20 14.32 9.42
CA GLU A 413 -10.30 13.48 8.99
C GLU A 413 -9.84 12.48 7.92
N ASP A 414 -10.57 11.36 7.83
CA ASP A 414 -10.27 10.25 6.91
C ASP A 414 -10.51 10.61 5.44
N ASP A 415 -11.12 11.76 5.17
CA ASP A 415 -11.35 12.28 3.82
C ASP A 415 -10.16 13.10 3.30
N GLY A 416 -9.15 13.39 4.14
CA GLY A 416 -7.99 14.18 3.78
C GLY A 416 -8.09 15.64 4.17
N ASN A 417 -9.14 16.05 4.87
CA ASN A 417 -9.27 17.39 5.45
C ASN A 417 -8.73 17.44 6.89
N THR A 418 -8.25 18.60 7.32
CA THR A 418 -7.97 18.90 8.73
C THR A 418 -8.86 20.03 9.16
N VAL A 419 -9.77 19.78 10.10
CA VAL A 419 -10.88 20.67 10.46
C VAL A 419 -10.75 21.11 11.92
N MET A 420 -10.94 22.40 12.19
CA MET A 420 -11.05 22.95 13.54
C MET A 420 -12.52 23.12 13.91
N TYR A 421 -12.90 22.58 15.07
CA TYR A 421 -14.24 22.63 15.61
C TYR A 421 -14.30 23.48 16.88
N ASN A 422 -15.38 24.22 17.03
CA ASN A 422 -15.71 24.93 18.27
C ASN A 422 -16.37 24.00 19.30
N GLU A 423 -16.74 24.52 20.49
CA GLU A 423 -17.32 23.70 21.56
C GLU A 423 -18.65 23.04 21.14
N ALA A 424 -19.44 23.73 20.32
CA ALA A 424 -20.70 23.24 19.76
C ALA A 424 -20.53 22.24 18.58
N ASN A 425 -19.31 21.75 18.31
CA ASN A 425 -18.97 20.88 17.18
C ASN A 425 -19.21 21.49 15.78
N GLN A 426 -19.21 22.82 15.67
CA GLN A 426 -19.31 23.51 14.40
C GLN A 426 -17.92 23.72 13.82
N ALA A 427 -17.73 23.42 12.53
CA ALA A 427 -16.47 23.67 11.84
C ALA A 427 -16.28 25.18 11.65
N ILE A 428 -15.15 25.71 12.12
CA ILE A 428 -14.82 27.15 12.06
C ILE A 428 -13.58 27.45 11.21
N TRP A 429 -12.81 26.42 10.89
CA TRP A 429 -11.68 26.46 9.96
C TRP A 429 -11.42 25.06 9.39
N ALA A 430 -10.88 24.97 8.16
CA ALA A 430 -10.43 23.71 7.58
C ALA A 430 -9.30 23.93 6.56
N THR A 431 -8.45 22.92 6.34
CA THR A 431 -7.45 22.92 5.26
C THR A 431 -8.09 22.89 3.86
N ASN A 432 -9.34 22.40 3.77
CA ASN A 432 -10.10 22.21 2.53
C ASN A 432 -9.41 21.24 1.55
N THR A 433 -8.87 20.16 2.09
CA THR A 433 -8.08 19.17 1.34
C THR A 433 -8.78 17.83 1.15
N SER A 434 -10.08 17.74 1.48
CA SER A 434 -10.83 16.48 1.34
C SER A 434 -10.90 16.01 -0.11
N SER A 435 -10.51 14.76 -0.32
CA SER A 435 -10.62 14.06 -1.59
C SER A 435 -12.05 13.55 -1.80
N GLY A 436 -12.61 13.85 -2.97
CA GLY A 436 -13.59 13.02 -3.64
C GLY A 436 -15.06 13.16 -3.25
N SER A 437 -15.45 13.56 -2.02
CA SER A 437 -16.87 13.46 -1.61
C SER A 437 -17.40 14.58 -0.71
N ILE A 438 -18.66 15.00 -0.91
CA ILE A 438 -19.44 15.94 -0.08
C ILE A 438 -20.59 15.17 0.54
N THR A 439 -20.75 15.10 1.86
CA THR A 439 -21.85 14.39 2.54
C THR A 439 -22.93 15.33 3.08
N GLN A 440 -24.08 14.77 3.48
CA GLN A 440 -25.15 15.56 4.11
C GLN A 440 -24.65 16.42 5.27
N GLY A 441 -25.14 17.66 5.34
CA GLY A 441 -24.73 18.69 6.28
C GLY A 441 -23.49 19.48 5.87
N MET A 442 -22.70 19.01 4.89
CA MET A 442 -21.50 19.73 4.43
C MET A 442 -21.85 20.93 3.54
N ARG A 443 -21.06 22.00 3.68
CA ARG A 443 -21.20 23.26 2.93
C ARG A 443 -19.90 23.60 2.18
N LEU A 444 -20.03 23.97 0.90
CA LEU A 444 -18.99 24.63 0.12
C LEU A 444 -19.30 26.12 0.00
N SER A 445 -18.55 26.95 0.68
CA SER A 445 -18.57 28.41 0.57
C SER A 445 -17.68 28.88 -0.57
N SER A 446 -17.82 30.15 -0.95
CA SER A 446 -16.98 30.79 -1.95
C SER A 446 -15.48 30.46 -1.82
N GLY A 447 -14.87 29.98 -2.90
CA GLY A 447 -13.47 29.55 -2.99
C GLY A 447 -13.22 28.10 -2.57
N GLN A 448 -14.16 27.43 -1.90
CA GLN A 448 -14.01 26.04 -1.48
C GLN A 448 -14.37 25.07 -2.61
N PHE A 449 -13.69 23.93 -2.64
CA PHE A 449 -13.87 22.90 -3.65
C PHE A 449 -13.62 21.50 -3.09
N VAL A 450 -14.07 20.49 -3.82
CA VAL A 450 -13.62 19.09 -3.68
C VAL A 450 -13.00 18.63 -4.99
N GLU A 451 -12.03 17.72 -4.95
CA GLU A 451 -11.35 17.21 -6.14
C GLU A 451 -11.54 15.70 -6.32
N SER A 452 -11.45 15.22 -7.55
CA SER A 452 -11.31 13.80 -7.84
C SER A 452 -10.03 13.23 -7.21
N LYS A 453 -9.98 11.92 -6.97
CA LYS A 453 -8.82 11.26 -6.35
C LYS A 453 -7.54 11.44 -7.19
N ASN A 454 -7.67 11.50 -8.51
CA ASN A 454 -6.57 11.78 -9.43
C ASN A 454 -6.22 13.29 -9.54
N ARG A 455 -6.95 14.17 -8.83
CA ARG A 455 -6.76 15.64 -8.77
C ARG A 455 -6.86 16.35 -10.13
N VAL A 456 -7.46 15.69 -11.12
CA VAL A 456 -7.69 16.25 -12.45
C VAL A 456 -8.97 17.08 -12.49
N TYR A 457 -9.95 16.76 -11.64
CA TYR A 457 -11.27 17.40 -11.65
C TYR A 457 -11.57 18.07 -10.32
N ARG A 458 -12.18 19.25 -10.37
CA ARG A 458 -12.47 20.07 -9.20
C ARG A 458 -13.91 20.58 -9.23
N PHE A 459 -14.70 20.26 -8.23
CA PHE A 459 -16.04 20.81 -8.03
C PHE A 459 -15.98 21.95 -7.02
N ILE A 460 -16.08 23.19 -7.52
CA ILE A 460 -15.76 24.43 -6.79
C ILE A 460 -16.97 25.36 -6.71
N MET A 461 -17.18 25.95 -5.54
CA MET A 461 -18.05 27.11 -5.37
C MET A 461 -17.24 28.38 -5.60
N GLN A 462 -17.52 29.13 -6.66
CA GLN A 462 -16.73 30.28 -7.09
C GLN A 462 -17.13 31.60 -6.38
N ALA A 463 -16.26 32.61 -6.48
CA ALA A 463 -16.46 33.96 -5.92
C ALA A 463 -17.67 34.70 -6.49
N ASP A 464 -18.07 34.36 -7.71
CA ASP A 464 -19.22 34.92 -8.39
C ASP A 464 -20.53 34.18 -8.06
N CYS A 465 -20.55 33.31 -7.05
CA CYS A 465 -21.72 32.54 -6.64
C CYS A 465 -22.09 31.37 -7.59
N ASN A 466 -21.17 30.96 -8.47
CA ASN A 466 -21.38 29.82 -9.37
C ASN A 466 -20.77 28.52 -8.80
N LEU A 467 -21.52 27.40 -8.82
CA LEU A 467 -21.00 26.07 -8.51
C LEU A 467 -20.59 25.37 -9.81
N VAL A 468 -19.32 25.00 -9.93
CA VAL A 468 -18.72 24.62 -11.22
C VAL A 468 -17.85 23.38 -11.07
N LEU A 469 -17.95 22.43 -12.01
CA LEU A 469 -17.02 21.33 -12.16
C LEU A 469 -15.97 21.69 -13.21
N TYR A 470 -14.69 21.69 -12.84
CA TYR A 470 -13.55 21.96 -13.70
C TYR A 470 -12.74 20.70 -13.99
N GLN A 471 -12.08 20.71 -15.13
CA GLN A 471 -10.89 19.90 -15.40
C GLN A 471 -9.67 20.82 -15.42
N THR A 472 -8.63 20.45 -14.67
CA THR A 472 -7.36 21.17 -14.59
C THR A 472 -6.76 21.32 -15.99
N ASN A 473 -6.36 22.55 -16.34
CA ASN A 473 -5.78 22.94 -17.64
C ASN A 473 -6.71 22.83 -18.87
N VAL A 474 -8.00 22.53 -18.70
CA VAL A 474 -8.95 22.43 -19.83
C VAL A 474 -10.07 23.48 -19.71
N GLY A 475 -10.67 23.62 -18.53
CA GLY A 475 -11.77 24.56 -18.28
C GLY A 475 -12.95 23.91 -17.56
N HIS A 476 -14.10 24.59 -17.51
CA HIS A 476 -15.28 24.07 -16.82
C HIS A 476 -16.03 23.05 -17.69
N LEU A 477 -16.41 21.94 -17.08
CA LEU A 477 -17.18 20.84 -17.67
C LEU A 477 -18.69 21.03 -17.45
N TRP A 478 -19.06 21.60 -16.29
CA TRP A 478 -20.45 21.83 -15.89
C TRP A 478 -20.54 23.03 -14.95
N ALA A 479 -21.65 23.77 -14.97
CA ALA A 479 -21.92 24.87 -14.05
C ALA A 479 -23.41 24.91 -13.64
N SER A 480 -23.68 25.37 -12.41
CA SER A 480 -25.04 25.61 -11.90
C SER A 480 -25.73 26.81 -12.55
N ASN A 481 -24.98 27.64 -13.29
CA ASN A 481 -25.42 28.89 -13.92
C ASN A 481 -25.97 29.91 -12.91
N THR A 482 -25.33 29.98 -11.73
CA THR A 482 -25.69 30.92 -10.66
C THR A 482 -24.72 32.10 -10.57
N ALA A 483 -23.84 32.29 -11.57
CA ALA A 483 -22.91 33.40 -11.61
C ALA A 483 -23.62 34.76 -11.46
N GLY A 484 -23.07 35.65 -10.63
CA GLY A 484 -23.60 36.97 -10.32
C GLY A 484 -24.62 37.03 -9.17
N CYS A 485 -24.86 35.93 -8.43
CA CYS A 485 -25.87 35.93 -7.35
C CYS A 485 -25.48 36.60 -6.02
N GLY A 486 -24.25 37.12 -5.86
CA GLY A 486 -23.80 37.90 -4.69
C GLY A 486 -22.56 37.33 -4.00
N LEU A 487 -22.00 38.07 -3.03
CA LEU A 487 -20.72 37.77 -2.36
C LEU A 487 -20.78 36.63 -1.31
N ASP A 488 -21.99 36.23 -0.88
CA ASP A 488 -22.21 35.23 0.17
C ASP A 488 -22.73 33.88 -0.37
N GLY A 489 -22.38 33.55 -1.61
CA GLY A 489 -22.78 32.30 -2.26
C GLY A 489 -22.21 31.06 -1.56
N TYR A 490 -23.06 30.07 -1.27
CA TYR A 490 -22.60 28.75 -0.82
C TYR A 490 -23.48 27.62 -1.35
N MET A 491 -22.89 26.44 -1.53
CA MET A 491 -23.61 25.18 -1.73
C MET A 491 -23.69 24.41 -0.42
N VAL A 492 -24.81 23.73 -0.16
CA VAL A 492 -24.98 22.77 0.93
C VAL A 492 -25.70 21.52 0.45
N LEU A 493 -25.23 20.34 0.86
CA LEU A 493 -26.01 19.10 0.74
C LEU A 493 -26.86 18.95 2.00
N GLN A 494 -28.16 19.17 1.90
CA GLN A 494 -29.10 19.17 3.02
C GLN A 494 -29.39 17.74 3.50
N TYR A 495 -29.87 17.59 4.75
CA TYR A 495 -30.21 16.29 5.33
C TYR A 495 -31.40 15.59 4.66
N ASP A 496 -32.21 16.33 3.89
CA ASP A 496 -33.26 15.77 3.03
C ASP A 496 -32.71 15.22 1.70
N GLY A 497 -31.39 15.31 1.52
CA GLY A 497 -30.66 14.83 0.36
C GLY A 497 -30.76 15.74 -0.87
N ASN A 498 -31.12 17.01 -0.71
CA ASN A 498 -31.06 18.02 -1.77
C ASN A 498 -29.76 18.83 -1.70
N ALA A 499 -29.04 18.95 -2.82
CA ALA A 499 -27.91 19.87 -2.93
C ALA A 499 -28.42 21.23 -3.43
N VAL A 500 -28.17 22.30 -2.67
CA VAL A 500 -28.75 23.62 -2.94
C VAL A 500 -27.66 24.69 -2.89
N VAL A 501 -27.64 25.57 -3.89
CA VAL A 501 -26.84 26.79 -3.88
C VAL A 501 -27.70 27.94 -3.35
N TYR A 502 -27.23 28.62 -2.30
CA TYR A 502 -27.87 29.78 -1.69
C TYR A 502 -27.04 31.04 -1.90
N ALA A 503 -27.73 32.19 -1.95
CA ALA A 503 -27.12 33.51 -1.87
C ALA A 503 -28.05 34.47 -1.14
N GLY A 504 -27.57 35.11 -0.07
CA GLY A 504 -28.39 36.00 0.77
C GLY A 504 -29.61 35.29 1.40
N GLY A 505 -29.48 34.00 1.72
CA GLY A 505 -30.58 33.17 2.24
C GLY A 505 -31.58 32.67 1.19
N VAL A 506 -31.45 33.07 -0.08
CA VAL A 506 -32.35 32.66 -1.17
C VAL A 506 -31.73 31.52 -1.97
N ALA A 507 -32.49 30.45 -2.22
CA ALA A 507 -32.07 29.35 -3.07
C ALA A 507 -31.97 29.80 -4.54
N ARG A 508 -30.81 29.57 -5.16
CA ARG A 508 -30.49 29.98 -6.55
C ARG A 508 -30.43 28.79 -7.50
N TRP A 509 -30.08 27.62 -7.00
CA TRP A 509 -30.08 26.36 -7.75
C TRP A 509 -30.32 25.20 -6.79
N ALA A 510 -30.96 24.13 -7.25
CA ALA A 510 -31.13 22.89 -6.49
C ALA A 510 -30.99 21.66 -7.40
N SER A 511 -30.45 20.56 -6.86
CA SER A 511 -30.33 19.28 -7.56
C SER A 511 -31.66 18.57 -7.79
N ASN A 512 -32.70 18.91 -7.00
CA ASN A 512 -34.02 18.29 -7.00
C ASN A 512 -33.98 16.78 -6.72
N THR A 513 -33.05 16.36 -5.85
CA THR A 513 -32.88 14.97 -5.43
C THR A 513 -33.70 14.61 -4.19
N TRP A 514 -34.31 15.60 -3.53
CA TRP A 514 -35.22 15.38 -2.40
C TRP A 514 -36.37 14.43 -2.78
N GLY A 515 -36.63 13.41 -1.95
CA GLY A 515 -37.70 12.44 -2.15
C GLY A 515 -37.45 11.37 -3.24
N ARG A 516 -36.33 11.40 -3.96
CA ARG A 516 -35.94 10.31 -4.88
C ARG A 516 -35.13 9.25 -4.14
N ASN A 517 -35.73 8.08 -3.90
CA ASN A 517 -35.08 6.92 -3.28
C ASN A 517 -34.26 7.29 -2.03
N ASP A 518 -34.87 7.93 -1.01
CA ASP A 518 -34.26 8.44 0.24
C ASP A 518 -33.37 9.71 0.16
N GLY A 519 -33.14 10.25 -1.04
CA GLY A 519 -32.38 11.49 -1.24
C GLY A 519 -30.86 11.26 -1.29
N ALA A 520 -30.09 12.29 -1.65
CA ALA A 520 -28.64 12.14 -1.75
C ALA A 520 -27.98 12.12 -0.37
N HIS A 521 -27.22 11.08 -0.06
CA HIS A 521 -26.37 10.99 1.13
C HIS A 521 -25.00 11.62 0.88
N ARG A 522 -24.53 11.60 -0.37
CA ARG A 522 -23.25 12.20 -0.75
C ARG A 522 -23.17 12.60 -2.23
N ILE A 523 -22.21 13.46 -2.56
CA ILE A 523 -21.80 13.86 -3.91
C ILE A 523 -20.34 13.44 -4.08
N ASP A 524 -20.03 12.58 -5.04
CA ASP A 524 -18.68 12.12 -5.32
C ASP A 524 -18.15 12.76 -6.61
N VAL A 525 -17.02 13.47 -6.56
CA VAL A 525 -16.25 13.87 -7.76
C VAL A 525 -15.32 12.73 -8.13
N GLN A 526 -15.60 12.11 -9.26
CA GLN A 526 -14.96 10.89 -9.69
C GLN A 526 -13.79 11.17 -10.63
N ASP A 527 -12.85 10.23 -10.68
CA ASP A 527 -11.67 10.30 -11.55
C ASP A 527 -12.00 10.25 -13.04
N ASP A 528 -13.24 9.90 -13.37
CA ASP A 528 -13.76 10.01 -14.72
C ASP A 528 -14.24 11.42 -15.07
N GLY A 529 -14.22 12.38 -14.15
CA GLY A 529 -14.66 13.75 -14.42
C GLY A 529 -16.16 13.96 -14.27
N ASN A 530 -16.87 13.05 -13.61
CA ASN A 530 -18.27 13.21 -13.21
C ASN A 530 -18.39 13.60 -11.73
N ALA A 531 -19.33 14.48 -11.39
CA ALA A 531 -19.78 14.65 -10.01
C ALA A 531 -21.15 13.99 -9.86
N VAL A 532 -21.24 12.96 -9.02
CA VAL A 532 -22.41 12.06 -8.92
C VAL A 532 -22.97 12.07 -7.51
N MET A 533 -24.28 12.22 -7.38
CA MET A 533 -24.96 12.11 -6.10
C MET A 533 -25.51 10.71 -5.90
N TYR A 534 -25.22 10.13 -4.74
CA TYR A 534 -25.63 8.78 -4.35
C TYR A 534 -26.56 8.80 -3.16
N ASN A 535 -27.54 7.90 -3.16
CA ASN A 535 -28.45 7.69 -2.04
C ASN A 535 -27.88 6.73 -0.98
N GLY A 536 -28.64 6.44 0.07
CA GLY A 536 -28.20 5.54 1.17
C GLY A 536 -27.89 4.12 0.72
N ALA A 537 -28.56 3.65 -0.33
CA ALA A 537 -28.33 2.34 -0.98
C ALA A 537 -27.21 2.36 -2.02
N ASN A 538 -26.44 3.45 -2.11
CA ASN A 538 -25.33 3.62 -3.06
C ASN A 538 -25.73 3.66 -4.54
N GLN A 539 -26.99 4.02 -4.83
CA GLN A 539 -27.52 4.20 -6.18
C GLN A 539 -27.33 5.64 -6.62
N ALA A 540 -26.88 5.84 -7.86
CA ALA A 540 -26.74 7.18 -8.43
C ALA A 540 -28.13 7.76 -8.73
N ILE A 541 -28.43 8.92 -8.16
CA ILE A 541 -29.74 9.59 -8.32
C ILE A 541 -29.65 10.94 -9.02
N TRP A 542 -28.43 11.46 -9.18
CA TRP A 542 -28.11 12.64 -9.99
C TRP A 542 -26.63 12.59 -10.42
N ALA A 543 -26.30 13.20 -11.55
CA ALA A 543 -24.91 13.37 -11.99
C ALA A 543 -24.76 14.63 -12.85
N THR A 544 -23.55 15.22 -12.88
CA THR A 544 -23.20 16.27 -13.86
C THR A 544 -23.16 15.73 -15.29
N ASN A 545 -23.04 14.40 -15.45
CA ASN A 545 -22.95 13.69 -16.73
C ASN A 545 -21.74 14.11 -17.57
N THR A 546 -20.62 14.34 -16.88
CA THR A 546 -19.38 14.85 -17.47
C THR A 546 -18.27 13.79 -17.56
N SER A 547 -18.58 12.52 -17.27
CA SER A 547 -17.62 11.41 -17.28
C SER A 547 -16.93 11.25 -18.65
N SER A 548 -15.59 11.36 -18.68
CA SER A 548 -14.73 11.10 -19.83
C SER A 548 -14.88 9.65 -20.29
N GLY A 549 -15.38 9.46 -21.51
CA GLY A 549 -15.28 8.20 -22.23
C GLY A 549 -16.54 7.35 -22.24
N ARG A 550 -17.66 7.81 -21.67
CA ARG A 550 -18.92 7.06 -21.67
C ARG A 550 -20.10 7.91 -22.10
N ILE A 551 -20.90 7.38 -23.02
CA ILE A 551 -22.17 7.98 -23.49
C ILE A 551 -23.29 7.00 -23.12
N THR A 552 -24.27 7.43 -22.33
CA THR A 552 -25.44 6.60 -21.96
C THR A 552 -26.69 7.01 -22.73
N GLN A 553 -27.75 6.21 -22.61
CA GLN A 553 -29.02 6.52 -23.28
C GLN A 553 -29.54 7.91 -22.90
N GLY A 554 -30.09 8.63 -23.88
CA GLY A 554 -30.55 10.01 -23.77
C GLY A 554 -29.46 11.07 -23.94
N MET A 555 -28.17 10.70 -23.87
CA MET A 555 -27.06 11.66 -24.04
C MET A 555 -26.87 12.07 -25.51
N ARG A 556 -26.65 13.37 -25.72
CA ARG A 556 -26.41 13.98 -27.03
C ARG A 556 -24.99 14.55 -27.14
N LEU A 557 -24.23 14.09 -28.11
CA LEU A 557 -22.92 14.64 -28.51
C LEU A 557 -23.12 15.63 -29.67
N SER A 558 -23.17 16.92 -29.36
CA SER A 558 -23.36 17.98 -30.37
C SER A 558 -22.06 18.34 -31.08
N SER A 559 -22.16 19.00 -32.24
CA SER A 559 -21.02 19.55 -32.99
C SER A 559 -19.95 20.20 -32.09
N GLY A 560 -18.69 19.78 -32.27
CA GLY A 560 -17.52 20.21 -31.50
C GLY A 560 -17.33 19.51 -30.15
N LYS A 561 -18.30 18.73 -29.67
CA LYS A 561 -18.22 17.97 -28.41
C LYS A 561 -17.63 16.58 -28.65
N PHE A 562 -16.93 16.07 -27.66
CA PHE A 562 -16.29 14.77 -27.70
C PHE A 562 -16.34 14.08 -26.35
N VAL A 563 -16.13 12.76 -26.37
CA VAL A 563 -15.77 11.96 -25.19
C VAL A 563 -14.37 11.38 -25.41
N GLU A 564 -13.61 11.22 -24.33
CA GLU A 564 -12.22 10.80 -24.39
C GLU A 564 -12.00 9.54 -23.55
N SER A 565 -11.12 8.63 -23.98
CA SER A 565 -10.73 7.45 -23.20
C SER A 565 -10.14 7.89 -21.85
N LYS A 566 -10.17 7.00 -20.86
CA LYS A 566 -9.72 7.30 -19.49
C LYS A 566 -8.26 7.72 -19.44
N ASN A 567 -7.43 7.19 -20.34
CA ASN A 567 -6.02 7.54 -20.47
C ASN A 567 -5.76 8.80 -21.32
N GLY A 568 -6.80 9.46 -21.83
CA GLY A 568 -6.66 10.66 -22.67
C GLY A 568 -6.00 10.42 -24.03
N ALA A 569 -5.88 9.16 -24.47
CA ALA A 569 -5.21 8.84 -25.73
C ALA A 569 -6.16 8.82 -26.94
N TYR A 570 -7.46 8.60 -26.71
CA TYR A 570 -8.44 8.43 -27.79
C TYR A 570 -9.65 9.32 -27.59
N ARG A 571 -10.09 9.98 -28.66
CA ARG A 571 -11.17 10.95 -28.64
C ARG A 571 -12.26 10.59 -29.63
N PHE A 572 -13.47 10.36 -29.17
CA PHE A 572 -14.65 10.17 -30.01
C PHE A 572 -15.44 11.49 -30.09
N ILE A 573 -15.35 12.15 -31.24
CA ILE A 573 -15.77 13.54 -31.46
C ILE A 573 -16.85 13.65 -32.53
N MET A 574 -17.88 14.44 -32.26
CA MET A 574 -18.80 14.93 -33.29
C MET A 574 -18.21 16.21 -33.88
N GLN A 575 -17.72 16.15 -35.11
CA GLN A 575 -17.04 17.26 -35.78
C GLN A 575 -18.02 18.29 -36.34
N ALA A 576 -17.54 19.51 -36.57
CA ALA A 576 -18.32 20.63 -37.10
C ALA A 576 -18.88 20.40 -38.52
N ASN A 577 -18.26 19.50 -39.27
CA ASN A 577 -18.71 19.08 -40.61
C ASN A 577 -19.72 17.93 -40.56
N CYS A 578 -20.34 17.64 -39.41
CA CYS A 578 -21.34 16.58 -39.24
C CYS A 578 -20.77 15.14 -39.23
N ASN A 579 -19.45 14.96 -39.11
CA ASN A 579 -18.82 13.64 -39.03
C ASN A 579 -18.56 13.20 -37.58
N LEU A 580 -18.95 11.98 -37.21
CA LEU A 580 -18.62 11.37 -35.92
C LEU A 580 -17.36 10.52 -36.08
N VAL A 581 -16.29 10.82 -35.33
CA VAL A 581 -14.95 10.28 -35.60
C VAL A 581 -14.27 9.86 -34.30
N LEU A 582 -13.61 8.69 -34.32
CA LEU A 582 -12.67 8.26 -33.27
C LEU A 582 -11.25 8.64 -33.70
N TYR A 583 -10.57 9.42 -32.88
CA TYR A 583 -9.16 9.78 -33.04
C TYR A 583 -8.29 9.08 -32.01
N GLN A 584 -7.05 8.82 -32.38
CA GLN A 584 -5.95 8.77 -31.44
C GLN A 584 -5.28 10.15 -31.43
N ASN A 585 -5.18 10.74 -30.24
CA ASN A 585 -4.59 12.05 -30.03
C ASN A 585 -3.15 12.07 -30.58
N ASN A 586 -2.82 13.09 -31.36
CA ASN A 586 -1.52 13.29 -32.03
C ASN A 586 -1.12 12.23 -33.09
N VAL A 587 -2.02 11.32 -33.48
CA VAL A 587 -1.74 10.31 -34.53
C VAL A 587 -2.67 10.48 -35.72
N GLY A 588 -3.98 10.54 -35.49
CA GLY A 588 -4.97 10.64 -36.57
C GLY A 588 -6.26 9.91 -36.26
N HIS A 589 -7.20 9.89 -37.22
CA HIS A 589 -8.48 9.21 -37.03
C HIS A 589 -8.33 7.69 -37.23
N LEU A 590 -8.97 6.92 -36.35
CA LEU A 590 -9.02 5.46 -36.36
C LEU A 590 -10.32 4.94 -37.00
N TRP A 591 -11.42 5.66 -36.86
CA TRP A 591 -12.73 5.30 -37.38
C TRP A 591 -13.59 6.55 -37.63
N ALA A 592 -14.48 6.52 -38.63
CA ALA A 592 -15.45 7.60 -38.89
C ALA A 592 -16.82 7.07 -39.33
N SER A 593 -17.89 7.81 -39.03
CA SER A 593 -19.26 7.54 -39.49
C SER A 593 -19.48 7.84 -40.98
N ASN A 594 -18.53 8.53 -41.63
CA ASN A 594 -18.58 8.98 -43.02
C ASN A 594 -19.79 9.88 -43.32
N THR A 595 -20.14 10.75 -42.36
CA THR A 595 -21.23 11.71 -42.49
C THR A 595 -20.72 13.14 -42.72
N ALA A 596 -19.46 13.30 -43.14
CA ALA A 596 -18.91 14.62 -43.41
C ALA A 596 -19.71 15.37 -44.50
N GLY A 597 -20.01 16.64 -44.27
CA GLY A 597 -20.75 17.51 -45.20
C GLY A 597 -22.27 17.53 -45.01
N CYS A 598 -22.83 16.85 -43.99
CA CYS A 598 -24.29 16.81 -43.80
C CYS A 598 -24.96 18.05 -43.16
N GLY A 599 -24.22 19.11 -42.84
CA GLY A 599 -24.76 20.36 -42.27
C GLY A 599 -23.95 20.85 -41.06
N SER A 600 -24.36 22.00 -40.50
CA SER A 600 -23.70 22.63 -39.34
C SER A 600 -24.34 22.30 -37.99
N ASP A 601 -25.50 21.66 -37.98
CA ASP A 601 -26.31 21.31 -36.80
C ASP A 601 -26.20 19.83 -36.39
N GLY A 602 -25.21 19.12 -36.94
CA GLY A 602 -24.99 17.70 -36.71
C GLY A 602 -24.82 17.33 -35.23
N TYR A 603 -25.49 16.27 -34.78
CA TYR A 603 -25.29 15.68 -33.45
C TYR A 603 -25.44 14.17 -33.47
N MET A 604 -24.78 13.49 -32.52
CA MET A 604 -25.04 12.09 -32.22
C MET A 604 -25.90 11.98 -30.95
N VAL A 605 -26.81 11.02 -30.89
CA VAL A 605 -27.56 10.66 -29.69
C VAL A 605 -27.62 9.14 -29.54
N LEU A 606 -27.42 8.64 -28.32
CA LEU A 606 -27.78 7.26 -27.97
C LEU A 606 -29.24 7.27 -27.52
N GLN A 607 -30.15 6.77 -28.36
CA GLN A 607 -31.58 6.79 -28.13
C GLN A 607 -32.01 5.78 -27.06
N SER A 608 -33.22 5.92 -26.51
CA SER A 608 -33.76 5.03 -25.47
C SER A 608 -34.03 3.60 -25.94
N ASP A 609 -34.13 3.39 -27.25
CA ASP A 609 -34.21 2.07 -27.89
C ASP A 609 -32.83 1.40 -28.06
N GLY A 610 -31.78 2.06 -27.57
CA GLY A 610 -30.41 1.63 -27.64
C GLY A 610 -29.76 1.71 -29.02
N ASN A 611 -30.28 2.54 -29.93
CA ASN A 611 -29.65 2.88 -31.19
C ASN A 611 -28.83 4.18 -31.06
N ALA A 612 -27.57 4.17 -31.49
CA ALA A 612 -26.77 5.39 -31.61
C ALA A 612 -26.97 5.96 -33.01
N VAL A 613 -27.44 7.20 -33.10
CA VAL A 613 -27.82 7.82 -34.38
C VAL A 613 -27.19 9.21 -34.51
N VAL A 614 -26.60 9.48 -35.67
CA VAL A 614 -26.16 10.82 -36.07
C VAL A 614 -27.29 11.48 -36.85
N TYR A 615 -27.73 12.66 -36.42
CA TYR A 615 -28.75 13.49 -37.07
C TYR A 615 -28.16 14.79 -37.61
N ALA A 616 -28.75 15.32 -38.68
CA ALA A 616 -28.58 16.70 -39.14
C ALA A 616 -29.84 17.19 -39.86
N GLY A 617 -30.32 18.39 -39.54
CA GLY A 617 -31.60 18.91 -40.02
C GLY A 617 -32.80 18.03 -39.65
N GLY A 618 -32.72 17.31 -38.52
CA GLY A 618 -33.73 16.32 -38.11
C GLY A 618 -33.72 15.00 -38.89
N VAL A 619 -32.83 14.83 -39.88
CA VAL A 619 -32.71 13.62 -40.69
C VAL A 619 -31.57 12.73 -40.17
N ALA A 620 -31.85 11.43 -39.99
CA ALA A 620 -30.83 10.45 -39.60
C ALA A 620 -29.82 10.24 -40.74
N ARG A 621 -28.53 10.40 -40.46
CA ARG A 621 -27.41 10.31 -41.42
C ARG A 621 -26.59 9.05 -41.25
N TRP A 622 -26.50 8.55 -40.01
CA TRP A 622 -25.85 7.28 -39.68
C TRP A 622 -26.54 6.66 -38.46
N ALA A 623 -26.56 5.33 -38.37
CA ALA A 623 -27.06 4.61 -37.20
C ALA A 623 -26.21 3.36 -36.92
N SER A 624 -26.00 3.04 -35.64
CA SER A 624 -25.27 1.84 -35.20
C SER A 624 -26.00 0.53 -35.51
N LYS A 625 -27.32 0.59 -35.75
CA LYS A 625 -28.20 -0.58 -35.98
C LYS A 625 -28.20 -1.56 -34.80
N THR A 626 -28.07 -1.03 -33.59
CA THR A 626 -28.09 -1.82 -32.35
C THR A 626 -29.49 -2.01 -31.78
N TRP A 627 -30.49 -1.29 -32.30
CA TRP A 627 -31.90 -1.46 -31.93
C TRP A 627 -32.35 -2.93 -32.12
N GLY A 628 -33.04 -3.48 -31.12
CA GLY A 628 -33.56 -4.85 -31.13
C GLY A 628 -32.52 -5.98 -30.98
N ARG A 629 -31.22 -5.68 -30.85
CA ARG A 629 -30.18 -6.68 -30.54
C ARG A 629 -29.95 -6.79 -29.04
N ASN A 630 -30.46 -7.84 -28.39
CA ASN A 630 -30.30 -8.09 -26.95
C ASN A 630 -30.59 -6.84 -26.10
N ASP A 631 -31.79 -6.27 -26.22
CA ASP A 631 -32.29 -5.09 -25.50
C ASP A 631 -31.67 -3.72 -25.90
N GLY A 632 -30.83 -3.69 -26.93
CA GLY A 632 -30.23 -2.46 -27.45
C GLY A 632 -29.04 -1.97 -26.62
N ALA A 633 -28.30 -0.97 -27.11
CA ALA A 633 -27.16 -0.44 -26.39
C ALA A 633 -27.62 0.45 -25.22
N HIS A 634 -27.18 0.13 -24.01
CA HIS A 634 -27.38 0.96 -22.83
C HIS A 634 -26.27 2.04 -22.72
N ARG A 635 -25.09 1.78 -23.27
CA ARG A 635 -23.96 2.72 -23.26
C ARG A 635 -22.98 2.52 -24.41
N ILE A 636 -22.17 3.55 -24.65
CA ILE A 636 -21.00 3.57 -25.54
C ILE A 636 -19.78 3.92 -24.68
N ASP A 637 -18.73 3.11 -24.75
CA ASP A 637 -17.48 3.30 -24.02
C ASP A 637 -16.32 3.51 -25.01
N VAL A 638 -15.59 4.63 -24.90
CA VAL A 638 -14.29 4.85 -25.55
C VAL A 638 -13.21 4.31 -24.62
N GLN A 639 -12.50 3.29 -25.08
CA GLN A 639 -11.61 2.47 -24.28
C GLN A 639 -10.15 2.87 -24.49
N ASP A 640 -9.34 2.62 -23.47
CA ASP A 640 -7.91 2.95 -23.44
C ASP A 640 -7.07 2.12 -24.41
N ASP A 641 -7.67 1.09 -25.00
CA ASP A 641 -7.10 0.21 -26.01
C ASP A 641 -7.33 0.73 -27.44
N GLY A 642 -8.05 1.85 -27.58
CA GLY A 642 -8.36 2.48 -28.86
C GLY A 642 -9.65 2.02 -29.49
N ASN A 643 -10.46 1.19 -28.82
CA ASN A 643 -11.82 0.81 -29.27
C ASN A 643 -12.89 1.77 -28.76
N THR A 644 -13.96 1.94 -29.52
CA THR A 644 -15.24 2.45 -29.01
C THR A 644 -16.28 1.34 -29.11
N VAL A 645 -16.82 0.89 -27.97
CA VAL A 645 -17.70 -0.29 -27.87
C VAL A 645 -19.05 0.09 -27.29
N MET A 646 -20.13 -0.44 -27.86
CA MET A 646 -21.48 -0.32 -27.31
C MET A 646 -21.87 -1.60 -26.58
N TYR A 647 -22.39 -1.43 -25.37
CA TYR A 647 -22.80 -2.53 -24.49
C TYR A 647 -24.29 -2.46 -24.22
N ASN A 648 -24.94 -3.62 -24.14
CA ASN A 648 -26.29 -3.73 -23.61
C ASN A 648 -26.32 -3.71 -22.07
N GLU A 649 -27.50 -3.78 -21.47
CA GLU A 649 -27.70 -3.76 -20.00
C GLU A 649 -26.98 -4.91 -19.29
N ALA A 650 -26.90 -6.09 -19.93
CA ALA A 650 -26.15 -7.25 -19.45
C ALA A 650 -24.61 -7.15 -19.62
N ASN A 651 -24.07 -5.97 -19.94
CA ASN A 651 -22.65 -5.73 -20.21
C ASN A 651 -22.07 -6.52 -21.39
N LYS A 652 -22.90 -7.04 -22.30
CA LYS A 652 -22.44 -7.72 -23.52
C LYS A 652 -22.16 -6.69 -24.60
N ALA A 653 -20.98 -6.77 -25.21
CA ALA A 653 -20.64 -5.95 -26.38
C ALA A 653 -21.52 -6.35 -27.57
N ILE A 654 -22.20 -5.38 -28.16
CA ILE A 654 -23.12 -5.59 -29.30
C ILE A 654 -22.72 -4.80 -30.55
N TRP A 655 -21.78 -3.86 -30.41
CA TRP A 655 -21.15 -3.12 -31.51
C TRP A 655 -19.78 -2.60 -31.07
N ALA A 656 -18.81 -2.48 -31.99
CA ALA A 656 -17.51 -1.88 -31.72
C ALA A 656 -16.91 -1.24 -32.98
N THR A 657 -16.00 -0.28 -32.81
CA THR A 657 -15.20 0.28 -33.92
C THR A 657 -14.11 -0.69 -34.41
N ASN A 658 -13.72 -1.66 -33.59
CA ASN A 658 -12.69 -2.69 -33.85
C ASN A 658 -11.29 -2.12 -34.12
N THR A 659 -10.87 -1.18 -33.28
CA THR A 659 -9.67 -0.36 -33.50
C THR A 659 -8.47 -0.69 -32.58
N VAL A 660 -8.48 -1.82 -31.87
CA VAL A 660 -7.43 -2.25 -30.90
C VAL A 660 -6.36 -3.15 -31.55
N GLY A 661 -5.09 -2.73 -31.52
CA GLY A 661 -3.98 -3.40 -32.18
C GLY A 661 -2.99 -4.13 -31.26
N SER A 662 -3.33 -5.35 -30.84
CA SER A 662 -2.34 -6.43 -30.62
C SER A 662 -2.66 -7.71 -31.41
N ARG A 663 -3.81 -7.71 -32.08
CA ARG A 663 -4.41 -8.88 -32.70
C ARG A 663 -5.02 -8.52 -34.05
N ILE A 664 -4.78 -9.35 -35.06
CA ILE A 664 -5.41 -9.26 -36.37
C ILE A 664 -6.34 -10.46 -36.50
N THR A 665 -7.65 -10.24 -36.67
CA THR A 665 -8.63 -11.34 -36.83
C THR A 665 -9.03 -11.52 -38.29
N GLN A 666 -9.69 -12.63 -38.62
CA GLN A 666 -10.17 -12.88 -39.98
C GLN A 666 -11.00 -11.70 -40.53
N GLY A 667 -10.78 -11.39 -41.81
CA GLY A 667 -11.39 -10.26 -42.53
C GLY A 667 -10.73 -8.91 -42.26
N MET A 668 -9.71 -8.84 -41.39
CA MET A 668 -8.98 -7.59 -41.14
C MET A 668 -7.84 -7.40 -42.15
N ARG A 669 -7.66 -6.14 -42.55
CA ARG A 669 -6.60 -5.68 -43.44
C ARG A 669 -5.67 -4.71 -42.73
N LEU A 670 -4.37 -5.00 -42.77
CA LEU A 670 -3.28 -4.14 -42.33
C LEU A 670 -2.68 -3.42 -43.54
N SER A 671 -3.12 -2.19 -43.81
CA SER A 671 -2.63 -1.38 -44.93
C SER A 671 -1.22 -0.81 -44.68
N SER A 672 -0.53 -0.41 -45.74
CA SER A 672 0.73 0.33 -45.70
C SER A 672 0.76 1.44 -44.61
N GLY A 673 1.81 1.44 -43.80
CA GLY A 673 2.01 2.34 -42.67
C GLY A 673 1.27 1.94 -41.39
N LYS A 674 0.39 0.94 -41.42
CA LYS A 674 -0.33 0.44 -40.24
C LYS A 674 0.42 -0.71 -39.59
N PHE A 675 0.25 -0.84 -38.27
CA PHE A 675 0.90 -1.87 -37.47
C PHE A 675 0.01 -2.34 -36.31
N VAL A 676 0.37 -3.49 -35.75
CA VAL A 676 -0.11 -3.97 -34.43
C VAL A 676 1.09 -4.12 -33.50
N GLU A 677 0.91 -3.93 -32.20
CA GLU A 677 2.01 -4.00 -31.22
C GLU A 677 1.76 -5.06 -30.15
N SER A 678 2.84 -5.55 -29.55
CA SER A 678 2.77 -6.32 -28.33
C SER A 678 2.16 -5.49 -27.18
N LYS A 679 1.60 -6.15 -26.16
CA LYS A 679 0.96 -5.46 -25.03
C LYS A 679 1.93 -4.55 -24.28
N ASN A 680 3.20 -4.95 -24.20
CA ASN A 680 4.28 -4.15 -23.62
C ASN A 680 4.83 -3.06 -24.56
N ARG A 681 4.31 -2.94 -25.80
CA ARG A 681 4.70 -1.96 -26.84
C ARG A 681 6.17 -2.02 -27.28
N VAL A 682 6.86 -3.12 -26.96
CA VAL A 682 8.26 -3.34 -27.33
C VAL A 682 8.36 -3.87 -28.77
N TYR A 683 7.37 -4.62 -29.23
CA TYR A 683 7.37 -5.25 -30.55
C TYR A 683 6.25 -4.73 -31.42
N ARG A 684 6.54 -4.51 -32.71
CA ARG A 684 5.63 -3.91 -33.68
C ARG A 684 5.63 -4.73 -34.96
N PHE A 685 4.47 -5.28 -35.34
CA PHE A 685 4.27 -5.93 -36.63
C PHE A 685 3.62 -4.95 -37.61
N ILE A 686 4.40 -4.46 -38.57
CA ILE A 686 4.08 -3.34 -39.45
C ILE A 686 4.07 -3.74 -40.92
N MET A 687 3.06 -3.28 -41.64
CA MET A 687 3.07 -3.27 -43.10
C MET A 687 3.74 -1.98 -43.58
N GLN A 688 4.89 -2.07 -44.22
CA GLN A 688 5.68 -0.93 -44.66
C GLN A 688 5.26 -0.43 -46.04
N ALA A 689 5.66 0.80 -46.37
CA ALA A 689 5.32 1.47 -47.63
C ALA A 689 5.93 0.84 -48.88
N ASP A 690 6.99 0.06 -48.72
CA ASP A 690 7.67 -0.70 -49.77
C ASP A 690 7.05 -2.09 -50.01
N CYS A 691 5.82 -2.33 -49.52
CA CYS A 691 5.14 -3.62 -49.58
C CYS A 691 5.79 -4.74 -48.75
N ASN A 692 6.60 -4.41 -47.74
CA ASN A 692 7.20 -5.39 -46.83
C ASN A 692 6.42 -5.50 -45.51
N LEU A 693 6.11 -6.72 -45.05
CA LEU A 693 5.55 -6.97 -43.73
C LEU A 693 6.67 -7.36 -42.77
N VAL A 694 6.81 -6.64 -41.66
CA VAL A 694 7.99 -6.73 -40.80
C VAL A 694 7.61 -6.72 -39.33
N LEU A 695 8.22 -7.61 -38.54
CA LEU A 695 8.22 -7.53 -37.08
C LEU A 695 9.44 -6.76 -36.62
N TYR A 696 9.25 -5.66 -35.90
CA TYR A 696 10.29 -4.84 -35.30
C TYR A 696 10.31 -5.00 -33.78
N GLN A 697 11.49 -4.79 -33.20
CA GLN A 697 11.63 -4.40 -31.81
C GLN A 697 12.07 -2.93 -31.73
N THR A 698 11.35 -2.16 -30.91
CA THR A 698 11.65 -0.75 -30.64
C THR A 698 13.08 -0.59 -30.12
N GLY A 699 13.85 0.28 -30.78
CA GLY A 699 15.24 0.57 -30.42
C GLY A 699 16.27 -0.49 -30.86
N VAL A 700 15.85 -1.61 -31.47
CA VAL A 700 16.76 -2.68 -31.93
C VAL A 700 16.74 -2.82 -33.45
N GLY A 701 15.56 -2.91 -34.07
CA GLY A 701 15.43 -3.11 -35.52
C GLY A 701 14.54 -4.30 -35.90
N PRO A 702 14.59 -4.75 -37.17
CA PRO A 702 13.71 -5.80 -37.68
C PRO A 702 14.14 -7.19 -37.16
N LEU A 703 13.18 -7.95 -36.65
CA LEU A 703 13.34 -9.33 -36.16
C LEU A 703 12.91 -10.38 -37.20
N TRP A 704 11.89 -10.07 -38.00
CA TRP A 704 11.38 -10.94 -39.06
C TRP A 704 10.82 -10.10 -40.21
N THR A 705 10.89 -10.61 -41.45
CA THR A 705 10.34 -9.96 -42.64
C THR A 705 9.74 -10.96 -43.62
N SER A 706 8.69 -10.56 -44.34
CA SER A 706 8.12 -11.31 -45.46
C SER A 706 9.00 -11.34 -46.72
N ASN A 707 10.07 -10.54 -46.77
CA ASN A 707 10.97 -10.38 -47.92
C ASN A 707 10.26 -9.91 -49.22
N THR A 708 9.24 -9.06 -49.06
CA THR A 708 8.43 -8.55 -50.18
C THR A 708 8.71 -7.09 -50.54
N ALA A 709 9.75 -6.50 -49.92
CA ALA A 709 10.18 -5.12 -50.18
C ALA A 709 10.40 -4.84 -51.68
N GLY A 710 9.79 -3.76 -52.18
CA GLY A 710 9.90 -3.28 -53.56
C GLY A 710 9.21 -4.14 -54.61
N ARG A 711 8.45 -5.18 -54.22
CA ARG A 711 7.81 -6.11 -55.17
C ARG A 711 6.42 -5.67 -55.66
N GLY A 712 5.95 -4.47 -55.29
CA GLY A 712 4.66 -3.91 -55.73
C GLY A 712 4.42 -2.48 -55.25
N SER A 713 3.21 -1.96 -55.49
CA SER A 713 2.69 -0.67 -54.97
C SER A 713 1.46 -0.91 -54.09
N ASP A 714 1.05 0.04 -53.26
CA ASP A 714 -0.16 -0.07 -52.41
C ASP A 714 -0.22 -1.32 -51.51
N GLY A 715 0.89 -1.62 -50.84
CA GLY A 715 1.04 -2.82 -50.01
C GLY A 715 0.01 -2.94 -48.89
N TYR A 716 -0.54 -4.14 -48.71
CA TYR A 716 -1.33 -4.50 -47.53
C TYR A 716 -1.18 -5.97 -47.16
N MET A 717 -1.42 -6.31 -45.89
CA MET A 717 -1.65 -7.68 -45.46
C MET A 717 -3.13 -7.87 -45.13
N GLU A 718 -3.69 -9.03 -45.45
CA GLU A 718 -5.04 -9.42 -45.07
C GLU A 718 -5.03 -10.81 -44.46
N LEU A 719 -5.66 -10.99 -43.29
CA LEU A 719 -6.01 -12.31 -42.80
C LEU A 719 -7.37 -12.67 -43.38
N GLN A 720 -7.36 -13.52 -44.40
CA GLN A 720 -8.54 -13.86 -45.18
C GLN A 720 -9.51 -14.73 -44.39
N SER A 721 -10.77 -14.80 -44.83
CA SER A 721 -11.81 -15.61 -44.17
C SER A 721 -11.54 -17.12 -44.19
N ASP A 722 -10.66 -17.58 -45.08
CA ASP A 722 -10.20 -18.96 -45.17
C ASP A 722 -9.04 -19.28 -44.21
N GLY A 723 -8.62 -18.29 -43.42
CA GLY A 723 -7.55 -18.41 -42.43
C GLY A 723 -6.14 -18.39 -43.00
N ASN A 724 -5.95 -17.90 -44.23
CA ASN A 724 -4.63 -17.60 -44.78
C ASN A 724 -4.30 -16.10 -44.63
N ALA A 725 -3.10 -15.78 -44.15
CA ALA A 725 -2.61 -14.40 -44.10
C ALA A 725 -1.78 -14.12 -45.35
N VAL A 726 -2.17 -13.14 -46.15
CA VAL A 726 -1.57 -12.87 -47.46
C VAL A 726 -1.15 -11.40 -47.54
N VAL A 727 0.08 -11.16 -48.00
CA VAL A 727 0.58 -9.83 -48.34
C VAL A 727 0.36 -9.59 -49.83
N TYR A 728 -0.23 -8.47 -50.17
CA TYR A 728 -0.51 -8.03 -51.54
C TYR A 728 0.25 -6.75 -51.88
N GLY A 729 0.57 -6.57 -53.16
CA GLY A 729 1.01 -5.31 -53.76
C GLY A 729 0.42 -5.17 -55.17
N GLY A 730 -0.24 -4.06 -55.45
CA GLY A 730 -0.95 -3.82 -56.72
C GLY A 730 -2.08 -4.81 -56.97
N GLY A 731 -2.63 -5.41 -55.90
CA GLY A 731 -3.62 -6.50 -55.97
C GLY A 731 -3.03 -7.89 -56.24
N VAL A 732 -1.70 -8.03 -56.41
CA VAL A 732 -1.02 -9.32 -56.62
C VAL A 732 -0.50 -9.86 -55.29
N ALA A 733 -0.70 -11.15 -55.03
CA ALA A 733 -0.17 -11.81 -53.82
C ALA A 733 1.37 -11.93 -53.90
N LEU A 734 2.06 -11.36 -52.91
CA LEU A 734 3.52 -11.32 -52.81
C LEU A 734 4.07 -12.34 -51.80
N TRP A 735 3.30 -12.66 -50.76
CA TRP A 735 3.63 -13.64 -49.73
C TRP A 735 2.36 -14.21 -49.09
N ALA A 736 2.40 -15.46 -48.62
CA ALA A 736 1.31 -16.08 -47.87
C ALA A 736 1.84 -16.92 -46.70
N SER A 737 1.08 -16.99 -45.59
CA SER A 737 1.41 -17.79 -44.42
C SER A 737 1.27 -19.30 -44.65
N ASN A 738 0.52 -19.71 -45.68
CA ASN A 738 0.18 -21.10 -45.99
C ASN A 738 -0.48 -21.84 -44.82
N THR A 739 -1.31 -21.12 -44.07
CA THR A 739 -2.08 -21.66 -42.94
C THR A 739 -3.43 -22.25 -43.37
N LEU A 740 -3.82 -22.04 -44.63
CA LEU A 740 -5.00 -22.66 -45.23
C LEU A 740 -4.96 -24.19 -45.09
N GLY A 741 -6.01 -24.78 -44.52
CA GLY A 741 -6.15 -26.23 -44.35
C GLY A 741 -5.39 -26.85 -43.17
N ARG A 742 -4.65 -26.06 -42.37
CA ARG A 742 -4.03 -26.51 -41.12
C ARG A 742 -4.98 -26.24 -39.95
N ASN A 743 -5.61 -27.28 -39.40
CA ASN A 743 -6.55 -27.21 -38.27
C ASN A 743 -7.53 -26.01 -38.37
N ASP A 744 -8.36 -25.98 -39.41
CA ASP A 744 -9.35 -24.91 -39.71
C ASP A 744 -8.80 -23.52 -40.07
N GLY A 745 -7.48 -23.38 -40.26
CA GLY A 745 -6.86 -22.11 -40.67
C GLY A 745 -6.74 -21.09 -39.54
N ALA A 746 -6.02 -19.99 -39.78
CA ALA A 746 -5.78 -18.98 -38.75
C ALA A 746 -7.06 -18.16 -38.50
N HIS A 747 -7.52 -18.14 -37.26
CA HIS A 747 -8.61 -17.28 -36.80
C HIS A 747 -8.10 -15.89 -36.37
N HIS A 748 -6.89 -15.83 -35.82
CA HIS A 748 -6.26 -14.57 -35.43
C HIS A 748 -4.72 -14.65 -35.39
N ILE A 749 -4.07 -13.48 -35.47
CA ILE A 749 -2.63 -13.27 -35.36
C ILE A 749 -2.36 -12.40 -34.13
N ASP A 750 -1.45 -12.81 -33.25
CA ASP A 750 -1.05 -12.06 -32.06
C ASP A 750 0.42 -11.66 -32.11
N VAL A 751 0.72 -10.40 -31.79
CA VAL A 751 2.08 -9.96 -31.46
C VAL A 751 2.27 -10.07 -29.96
N GLN A 752 3.23 -10.87 -29.53
CA GLN A 752 3.41 -11.26 -28.14
C GLN A 752 4.56 -10.50 -27.48
N ASP A 753 4.48 -10.38 -26.15
CA ASP A 753 5.48 -9.66 -25.34
C ASP A 753 6.83 -10.36 -25.27
N ASP A 754 6.89 -11.62 -25.72
CA ASP A 754 8.12 -12.40 -25.85
C ASP A 754 8.87 -12.08 -27.16
N GLY A 755 8.28 -11.30 -28.07
CA GLY A 755 8.86 -10.95 -29.36
C GLY A 755 8.48 -11.89 -30.48
N ASN A 756 7.50 -12.79 -30.30
CA ASN A 756 6.93 -13.63 -31.34
C ASN A 756 5.68 -12.98 -31.96
N THR A 757 5.42 -13.27 -33.23
CA THR A 757 4.10 -13.06 -33.84
C THR A 757 3.54 -14.43 -34.23
N VAL A 758 2.40 -14.81 -33.66
CA VAL A 758 1.84 -16.17 -33.75
C VAL A 758 0.44 -16.14 -34.34
N MET A 759 0.15 -17.04 -35.28
CA MET A 759 -1.19 -17.26 -35.81
C MET A 759 -1.82 -18.46 -35.12
N TYR A 760 -3.06 -18.28 -34.69
CA TYR A 760 -3.83 -19.25 -33.94
C TYR A 760 -5.09 -19.65 -34.70
N ASN A 761 -5.46 -20.92 -34.63
CA ASN A 761 -6.77 -21.38 -35.12
C ASN A 761 -7.91 -21.01 -34.16
N LYS A 762 -9.13 -21.43 -34.48
CA LYS A 762 -10.33 -21.18 -33.66
C LYS A 762 -10.27 -21.82 -32.27
N ALA A 763 -9.51 -22.90 -32.12
CA ALA A 763 -9.27 -23.56 -30.84
C ALA A 763 -8.13 -22.94 -30.02
N ASN A 764 -7.54 -21.82 -30.48
CA ASN A 764 -6.35 -21.17 -29.92
C ASN A 764 -5.08 -22.04 -29.96
N GLU A 765 -4.98 -22.96 -30.90
CA GLU A 765 -3.74 -23.71 -31.16
C GLU A 765 -2.86 -22.92 -32.12
N ALA A 766 -1.56 -22.83 -31.81
CA ALA A 766 -0.60 -22.13 -32.67
C ALA A 766 -0.32 -22.94 -33.93
N ILE A 767 -0.56 -22.36 -35.11
CA ILE A 767 -0.40 -23.03 -36.40
C ILE A 767 0.69 -22.38 -37.29
N TRP A 768 1.15 -21.19 -36.91
CA TRP A 768 2.28 -20.50 -37.52
C TRP A 768 2.89 -19.50 -36.52
N ALA A 769 4.20 -19.26 -36.60
CA ALA A 769 4.87 -18.25 -35.79
C ALA A 769 6.08 -17.65 -36.52
N THR A 770 6.48 -16.42 -36.16
CA THR A 770 7.75 -15.82 -36.62
C THR A 770 8.97 -16.50 -35.99
N ASN A 771 8.79 -17.19 -34.86
CA ASN A 771 9.82 -17.89 -34.07
C ASN A 771 10.96 -16.99 -33.61
N THR A 772 10.61 -15.79 -33.16
CA THR A 772 11.55 -14.72 -32.83
C THR A 772 11.77 -14.53 -31.32
N SER A 773 11.16 -15.35 -30.45
CA SER A 773 10.98 -15.01 -29.03
C SER A 773 11.88 -15.66 -27.98
N SER A 774 12.88 -16.48 -28.31
CA SER A 774 13.77 -16.99 -27.26
C SER A 774 15.10 -17.49 -27.79
N GLY A 775 16.13 -17.42 -26.94
CA GLY A 775 17.42 -18.09 -27.08
C GLY A 775 17.36 -19.61 -27.23
N ARG A 776 16.27 -20.18 -27.75
CA ARG A 776 15.94 -21.60 -27.75
C ARG A 776 15.50 -22.06 -29.13
N ILE A 777 16.05 -23.17 -29.57
CA ILE A 777 15.75 -23.83 -30.85
C ILE A 777 15.19 -25.22 -30.52
N THR A 778 14.00 -25.57 -30.99
CA THR A 778 13.38 -26.91 -30.76
C THR A 778 13.40 -27.75 -32.03
N GLN A 779 13.07 -29.04 -31.92
CA GLN A 779 12.99 -29.94 -33.08
C GLN A 779 12.07 -29.39 -34.18
N GLY A 780 12.48 -29.57 -35.44
CA GLY A 780 11.84 -29.02 -36.63
C GLY A 780 12.17 -27.54 -36.92
N MET A 781 12.85 -26.83 -36.02
CA MET A 781 13.25 -25.44 -36.26
C MET A 781 14.50 -25.33 -37.13
N ARG A 782 14.53 -24.27 -37.94
CA ARG A 782 15.63 -23.95 -38.86
C ARG A 782 16.15 -22.53 -38.62
N LEU A 783 17.46 -22.37 -38.53
CA LEU A 783 18.15 -21.09 -38.65
C LEU A 783 18.77 -20.98 -40.06
N SER A 784 18.16 -20.17 -40.90
CA SER A 784 18.71 -19.81 -42.21
C SER A 784 19.73 -18.69 -42.09
N SER A 785 20.50 -18.47 -43.14
CA SER A 785 21.48 -17.39 -43.22
C SER A 785 20.93 -16.03 -42.74
N GLY A 786 21.62 -15.42 -41.78
CA GLY A 786 21.25 -14.16 -41.12
C GLY A 786 20.36 -14.32 -39.89
N GLN A 787 19.76 -15.48 -39.66
CA GLN A 787 18.92 -15.74 -38.49
C GLN A 787 19.75 -16.15 -37.28
N PHE A 788 19.30 -15.75 -36.09
CA PHE A 788 20.00 -16.00 -34.84
C PHE A 788 19.04 -16.15 -33.67
N VAL A 789 19.55 -16.70 -32.58
CA VAL A 789 18.93 -16.71 -31.25
C VAL A 789 19.91 -16.12 -30.23
N GLU A 790 19.42 -15.46 -29.19
CA GLU A 790 20.27 -14.80 -28.17
C GLU A 790 19.99 -15.30 -26.75
N SER A 791 20.99 -15.25 -25.89
CA SER A 791 20.84 -15.47 -24.45
C SER A 791 19.82 -14.48 -23.86
N LYS A 792 19.24 -14.81 -22.70
CA LYS A 792 18.21 -13.97 -22.05
C LYS A 792 18.77 -12.60 -21.68
N ASN A 793 20.03 -12.53 -21.29
CA ASN A 793 20.75 -11.28 -21.01
C ASN A 793 21.20 -10.54 -22.27
N ARG A 794 20.99 -11.11 -23.47
CA ARG A 794 21.34 -10.55 -24.79
C ARG A 794 22.81 -10.23 -24.97
N VAL A 795 23.68 -10.91 -24.21
CA VAL A 795 25.13 -10.79 -24.32
C VAL A 795 25.67 -11.78 -25.35
N TYR A 796 25.00 -12.91 -25.55
CA TYR A 796 25.47 -13.97 -26.43
C TYR A 796 24.48 -14.22 -27.58
N ARG A 797 25.01 -14.41 -28.79
CA ARG A 797 24.24 -14.63 -30.02
C ARG A 797 24.71 -15.88 -30.74
N PHE A 798 23.80 -16.81 -31.00
CA PHE A 798 24.02 -17.97 -31.84
C PHE A 798 23.39 -17.75 -33.21
N ILE A 799 24.21 -17.57 -34.25
CA ILE A 799 23.80 -17.06 -35.56
C ILE A 799 24.27 -18.00 -36.69
N MET A 800 23.39 -18.24 -37.66
CA MET A 800 23.78 -18.81 -38.94
C MET A 800 24.21 -17.69 -39.88
N GLN A 801 25.48 -17.64 -40.28
CA GLN A 801 26.05 -16.52 -41.02
C GLN A 801 25.85 -16.64 -42.56
N ALA A 802 26.19 -15.56 -43.27
CA ALA A 802 26.09 -15.46 -44.74
C ALA A 802 27.01 -16.41 -45.50
N ASP A 803 28.11 -16.82 -44.87
CA ASP A 803 29.11 -17.76 -45.37
C ASP A 803 28.79 -19.21 -44.99
N CYS A 804 27.58 -19.49 -44.49
CA CYS A 804 27.14 -20.78 -43.96
C CYS A 804 27.90 -21.27 -42.72
N ASN A 805 28.53 -20.39 -41.95
CA ASN A 805 29.09 -20.75 -40.66
C ASN A 805 28.06 -20.55 -39.54
N LEU A 806 27.88 -21.54 -38.67
CA LEU A 806 27.05 -21.41 -37.46
C LEU A 806 27.95 -21.02 -36.31
N VAL A 807 27.71 -19.85 -35.70
CA VAL A 807 28.67 -19.24 -34.79
C VAL A 807 27.96 -18.73 -33.52
N LEU A 808 28.58 -18.97 -32.37
CA LEU A 808 28.25 -18.34 -31.09
C LEU A 808 29.18 -17.15 -30.85
N TYR A 809 28.61 -15.97 -30.65
CA TYR A 809 29.32 -14.74 -30.34
C TYR A 809 29.02 -14.26 -28.93
N HIS A 810 30.01 -13.64 -28.29
CA HIS A 810 29.76 -12.60 -27.30
C HIS A 810 29.66 -11.26 -28.04
N ILE A 811 28.52 -10.60 -27.91
CA ILE A 811 28.24 -9.32 -28.56
C ILE A 811 29.20 -8.27 -27.98
N GLY A 812 29.95 -7.61 -28.86
CA GLY A 812 30.96 -6.61 -28.48
C GLY A 812 32.37 -7.15 -28.17
N VAL A 813 32.56 -8.48 -28.07
CA VAL A 813 33.88 -9.08 -27.82
C VAL A 813 34.36 -9.88 -29.03
N GLY A 814 33.57 -10.85 -29.51
CA GLY A 814 33.98 -11.70 -30.64
C GLY A 814 33.37 -13.11 -30.64
N PRO A 815 33.78 -13.97 -31.58
CA PRO A 815 33.28 -15.34 -31.69
C PRO A 815 33.86 -16.21 -30.57
N LEU A 816 33.00 -16.99 -29.91
CA LEU A 816 33.36 -17.95 -28.87
C LEU A 816 33.45 -19.38 -29.40
N TRP A 817 32.60 -19.74 -30.36
CA TRP A 817 32.55 -21.06 -30.99
C TRP A 817 32.01 -20.97 -32.41
N ALA A 818 32.49 -21.83 -33.31
CA ALA A 818 31.99 -21.93 -34.68
C ALA A 818 31.92 -23.39 -35.15
N SER A 819 30.96 -23.71 -36.03
CA SER A 819 30.87 -25.01 -36.71
C SER A 819 31.99 -25.23 -37.73
N ASN A 820 32.72 -24.17 -38.10
CA ASN A 820 33.77 -24.16 -39.13
C ASN A 820 33.28 -24.65 -40.48
N THR A 821 32.01 -24.35 -40.78
CA THR A 821 31.39 -24.64 -42.07
C THR A 821 31.47 -23.41 -42.97
N ALA A 822 31.58 -23.62 -44.28
CA ALA A 822 31.70 -22.54 -45.24
C ALA A 822 31.00 -22.89 -46.56
N CYS A 823 30.49 -21.88 -47.25
CA CYS A 823 29.90 -21.99 -48.58
C CYS A 823 30.06 -20.68 -49.36
N SER A 824 29.89 -20.74 -50.69
CA SER A 824 29.96 -19.57 -51.57
C SER A 824 28.59 -18.94 -51.89
N ARG A 825 27.48 -19.51 -51.42
CA ARG A 825 26.09 -19.06 -51.66
C ARG A 825 25.36 -18.84 -50.34
N ARG A 826 24.52 -17.80 -50.22
CA ARG A 826 23.81 -17.45 -48.97
C ARG A 826 22.62 -18.37 -48.61
N ASP A 827 22.66 -19.64 -48.98
CA ASP A 827 21.54 -20.59 -48.87
C ASP A 827 21.71 -21.65 -47.78
N GLY A 828 22.78 -21.60 -47.00
CA GLY A 828 22.99 -22.49 -45.85
C GLY A 828 21.99 -22.27 -44.71
N HIS A 829 21.77 -23.36 -43.97
CA HIS A 829 20.96 -23.33 -42.76
C HIS A 829 21.38 -24.39 -41.75
N MET A 830 21.05 -24.13 -40.49
CA MET A 830 21.02 -25.16 -39.44
C MET A 830 19.58 -25.63 -39.23
N GLU A 831 19.39 -26.92 -39.02
CA GLU A 831 18.11 -27.53 -38.65
C GLU A 831 18.31 -28.48 -37.47
N LEU A 832 17.53 -28.32 -36.39
CA LEU A 832 17.41 -29.37 -35.36
C LEU A 832 16.34 -30.35 -35.84
N GLN A 833 16.77 -31.54 -36.26
CA GLN A 833 15.90 -32.53 -36.87
C GLN A 833 14.99 -33.22 -35.85
N PRO A 834 13.88 -33.84 -36.29
CA PRO A 834 12.98 -34.61 -35.41
C PRO A 834 13.65 -35.76 -34.67
N ASP A 835 14.76 -36.31 -35.19
CA ASP A 835 15.57 -37.34 -34.53
C ASP A 835 16.52 -36.78 -33.44
N GLY A 836 16.45 -35.46 -33.21
CA GLY A 836 17.24 -34.75 -32.23
C GLY A 836 18.68 -34.49 -32.63
N ASN A 837 19.03 -34.56 -33.92
CA ASN A 837 20.33 -34.14 -34.44
C ASN A 837 20.29 -32.72 -35.00
N ALA A 838 21.18 -31.83 -34.55
CA ALA A 838 21.34 -30.51 -35.15
C ALA A 838 22.35 -30.58 -36.30
N VAL A 839 21.95 -30.20 -37.50
CA VAL A 839 22.77 -30.34 -38.71
C VAL A 839 22.83 -29.03 -39.49
N VAL A 840 24.03 -28.65 -39.92
CA VAL A 840 24.25 -27.54 -40.85
C VAL A 840 24.34 -28.08 -42.27
N TYR A 841 23.47 -27.59 -43.14
CA TYR A 841 23.44 -27.92 -44.57
C TYR A 841 23.92 -26.75 -45.41
N VAL A 842 24.64 -27.05 -46.49
CA VAL A 842 25.01 -26.06 -47.53
C VAL A 842 24.61 -26.60 -48.91
N GLY A 843 23.72 -25.89 -49.63
CA GLY A 843 23.22 -26.30 -50.94
C GLY A 843 21.70 -26.16 -51.12
N SER A 844 21.25 -26.11 -52.38
CA SER A 844 19.84 -25.96 -52.76
C SER A 844 19.06 -27.28 -52.65
N VAL A 845 17.89 -27.25 -52.03
CA VAL A 845 16.91 -28.34 -51.99
C VAL A 845 16.56 -28.79 -53.42
N GLU A 846 16.84 -30.05 -53.77
CA GLU A 846 16.33 -30.67 -55.00
C GLU A 846 14.79 -30.80 -54.96
N ARG A 847 14.18 -30.62 -56.12
CA ARG A 847 12.76 -30.34 -56.40
C ARG A 847 11.73 -31.41 -55.98
N TRP A 848 12.08 -32.40 -55.16
CA TRP A 848 11.20 -33.54 -54.83
C TRP A 848 11.28 -34.06 -53.38
N GLY A 849 11.80 -33.28 -52.43
CA GLY A 849 11.55 -33.54 -51.00
C GLY A 849 12.26 -34.74 -50.37
N LEU A 850 13.26 -35.34 -51.02
CA LEU A 850 14.20 -36.27 -50.41
C LEU A 850 15.62 -35.69 -50.49
N ARG A 851 16.28 -35.49 -49.33
CA ARG A 851 17.58 -34.81 -49.21
C ARG A 851 18.74 -35.81 -49.22
N SER A 852 19.82 -35.49 -49.93
CA SER A 852 21.07 -36.27 -49.97
C SER A 852 21.93 -36.00 -48.71
N PRO A 853 22.55 -37.03 -48.10
CA PRO A 853 23.56 -36.86 -47.04
C PRO A 853 24.80 -36.04 -47.45
N ALA A 854 25.00 -35.79 -48.75
CA ALA A 854 26.20 -35.12 -49.28
C ALA A 854 26.29 -33.61 -48.96
N ASP A 855 25.21 -32.97 -48.52
CA ASP A 855 25.14 -31.52 -48.28
C ASP A 855 25.29 -31.13 -46.80
N ALA A 856 25.34 -32.10 -45.88
CA ALA A 856 25.59 -31.87 -44.47
C ALA A 856 27.08 -31.55 -44.23
N ARG A 857 27.37 -30.40 -43.62
CA ARG A 857 28.76 -29.94 -43.35
C ARG A 857 29.15 -30.01 -41.88
N TRP A 858 28.17 -30.05 -40.99
CA TRP A 858 28.38 -30.25 -39.56
C TRP A 858 27.15 -30.89 -38.93
N ALA A 859 27.35 -31.75 -37.94
CA ALA A 859 26.28 -32.34 -37.14
C ALA A 859 26.68 -32.41 -35.67
N SER A 860 25.71 -32.24 -34.76
CA SER A 860 25.92 -32.36 -33.31
C SER A 860 26.18 -33.80 -32.86
N ASN A 861 25.79 -34.80 -33.67
CA ASN A 861 25.86 -36.23 -33.35
C ASN A 861 25.12 -36.61 -32.06
N THR A 862 24.00 -35.93 -31.80
CA THR A 862 23.15 -36.16 -30.63
C THR A 862 22.08 -37.22 -30.88
N TRP A 863 21.89 -37.67 -32.14
CA TRP A 863 20.98 -38.77 -32.49
C TRP A 863 21.35 -40.06 -31.73
N GLY A 864 20.36 -40.72 -31.15
CA GLY A 864 20.53 -42.00 -30.43
C GLY A 864 21.14 -41.91 -29.02
N ARG A 865 21.46 -40.72 -28.49
CA ARG A 865 21.81 -40.53 -27.07
C ARG A 865 20.58 -40.08 -26.29
N ASN A 866 20.02 -40.94 -25.45
CA ASN A 866 18.85 -40.66 -24.60
C ASN A 866 17.73 -39.91 -25.37
N ASP A 867 17.21 -40.52 -26.44
CA ASP A 867 16.13 -40.00 -27.32
C ASP A 867 16.45 -38.75 -28.16
N GLY A 868 17.70 -38.27 -28.16
CA GLY A 868 18.15 -37.15 -29.00
C GLY A 868 17.87 -35.77 -28.39
N ALA A 869 18.39 -34.71 -29.01
CA ALA A 869 18.16 -33.36 -28.50
C ALA A 869 16.73 -32.91 -28.80
N HIS A 870 15.97 -32.57 -27.75
CA HIS A 870 14.65 -31.96 -27.87
C HIS A 870 14.75 -30.44 -28.06
N ARG A 871 15.81 -29.81 -27.53
CA ARG A 871 16.05 -28.36 -27.67
C ARG A 871 17.53 -27.97 -27.58
N ILE A 872 17.85 -26.79 -28.08
CA ILE A 872 19.13 -26.06 -27.95
C ILE A 872 18.85 -24.75 -27.22
N ASP A 873 19.60 -24.44 -26.16
CA ASP A 873 19.49 -23.20 -25.38
C ASP A 873 20.81 -22.42 -25.40
N VAL A 874 20.76 -21.14 -25.79
CA VAL A 874 21.84 -20.18 -25.60
C VAL A 874 21.70 -19.56 -24.20
N GLN A 875 22.70 -19.78 -23.36
CA GLN A 875 22.67 -19.43 -21.95
C GLN A 875 23.40 -18.13 -21.65
N ASP A 876 23.05 -17.52 -20.52
CA ASP A 876 23.59 -16.23 -20.07
C ASP A 876 25.06 -16.31 -19.60
N ASP A 877 25.61 -17.51 -19.49
CA ASP A 877 27.01 -17.77 -19.13
C ASP A 877 27.94 -17.89 -20.35
N GLY A 878 27.39 -17.75 -21.56
CA GLY A 878 28.13 -17.85 -22.81
C GLY A 878 28.22 -19.26 -23.39
N ASN A 879 27.45 -20.22 -22.88
CA ASN A 879 27.36 -21.57 -23.41
C ASN A 879 26.11 -21.77 -24.29
N THR A 880 26.19 -22.61 -25.32
CA THR A 880 25.02 -23.11 -26.04
C THR A 880 24.90 -24.61 -25.79
N VAL A 881 23.78 -25.06 -25.23
CA VAL A 881 23.60 -26.42 -24.69
C VAL A 881 22.38 -27.08 -25.31
N MET A 882 22.52 -28.35 -25.72
CA MET A 882 21.42 -29.18 -26.20
C MET A 882 20.95 -30.11 -25.10
N TYR A 883 19.63 -30.18 -24.91
CA TYR A 883 18.97 -30.99 -23.89
C TYR A 883 18.09 -32.05 -24.52
N ASN A 884 18.04 -33.24 -23.91
CA ASN A 884 17.01 -34.25 -24.21
C ASN A 884 15.66 -33.89 -23.58
N GLU A 885 14.64 -34.72 -23.80
CA GLU A 885 13.28 -34.52 -23.26
C GLU A 885 13.25 -34.51 -21.72
N ALA A 886 14.14 -35.30 -21.08
CA ALA A 886 14.31 -35.34 -19.63
C ALA A 886 15.05 -34.10 -19.04
N ASN A 887 15.37 -33.09 -19.87
CA ASN A 887 16.17 -31.91 -19.51
C ASN A 887 17.63 -32.20 -19.12
N GLU A 888 18.19 -33.32 -19.54
CA GLU A 888 19.61 -33.64 -19.36
C GLU A 888 20.43 -33.03 -20.50
N ALA A 889 21.56 -32.41 -20.17
CA ALA A 889 22.46 -31.84 -21.18
C ALA A 889 23.22 -32.97 -21.89
N ILE A 890 23.07 -33.06 -23.21
CA ILE A 890 23.68 -34.11 -24.04
C ILE A 890 24.75 -33.59 -25.01
N TRP A 891 24.81 -32.27 -25.20
CA TRP A 891 25.86 -31.58 -25.96
C TRP A 891 25.99 -30.12 -25.52
N ALA A 892 27.19 -29.54 -25.59
CA ALA A 892 27.42 -28.12 -25.32
C ALA A 892 28.60 -27.55 -26.14
N THR A 893 28.60 -26.24 -26.39
CA THR A 893 29.77 -25.54 -26.98
C THR A 893 30.98 -25.49 -26.05
N ASN A 894 30.77 -25.65 -24.73
CA ASN A 894 31.79 -25.60 -23.67
C ASN A 894 32.57 -24.27 -23.64
N THR A 895 31.83 -23.17 -23.78
CA THR A 895 32.36 -21.80 -23.85
C THR A 895 32.09 -20.97 -22.60
N ALA A 896 31.48 -21.56 -21.57
CA ALA A 896 31.16 -20.86 -20.32
C ALA A 896 32.42 -20.24 -19.68
N GLY A 897 32.39 -18.92 -19.45
CA GLY A 897 33.47 -18.17 -18.81
C GLY A 897 34.69 -17.84 -19.68
N ARG A 898 34.61 -17.98 -21.01
CA ARG A 898 35.66 -17.57 -21.96
C ARG A 898 35.51 -16.16 -22.51
#